data_AF-A0A9X2GXM4-F1
#
_entry.id   AF-A0A9X2GXM4-F1
#
_cell.length_a   1.000
_cell.length_b   1.000
_cell.length_c   1.000
_cell.angle_alpha   90.00
_cell.angle_beta   90.00
_cell.angle_gamma   90.00
#
_symmetry.space_group_name_H-M   'P 1'
#
loop_
_entity.id
_entity.type
_entity.pdbx_description
1 polymer ?
#
loop_
_entity_poly.entity_id
_entity_poly.type
_entity_poly.pdbx_seq_one_letter_code
_entity_poly.pdbx_strand_id
1 'polypeptide(L)'
;MGFLRSKTTGFSAVITTTLNTPWTMWFLRGDDAALVDTKALQWRKPLAQAFDGAFATLPEPFASCSDGLIRLNQGSTLFLAGDQCLEQDWNKKVLYQGPITSYPGVGPYIPAAFRSDLDVAVQLPALYTTRRTLLIKGDQCALIMWGQGVGYQGPLSGMEGAGWKKLPADMSGDFDHAVMCMPGGVQRTLFIKGEKAMDFDWDKGPIAVGTWGEVMAGLAALPADFQKPRLPAAGRFSGVADDVRVDLRVDLEGELPVVSGDLFTVSDGEYYNSFVLDGEEAAELPAIIEGIAEYATPTGRTMVSVEVDKLAPGGTATLTRSAPDGSNPTTFTCSYVSRFLRSIDFEVDYVAGTEPVTPYVTTDHPRPPGLAKRIMTAQAAFADAGVELRTAGVPNEVPLAGTGADLLWSAAELHAAMVSQFSLHRDVQQWKLWGFIANRYTSPSTDGVMFDYLGESYQRQGLAIFYEAAKEFGYTGKREGLFSWIHEIGHALNLLHSWEKQPPSQLGPLQGHGDLSFMNYADEYWGGPNGQEGDREAAFYDAFTWTFTARELRHIRHGFYRHVVMGGDAWATNSAHQGSLAYAAPAPSESGLRLEVSSKAAYSHGEPVTAEIKLSLDGSTPSAQASADLRPGGNCLALLVTDPAGRTGPFAPIARTCGASQRVTLDAGTPALYDSVYIGFGAGGLTFDQPGTYTLQARYHAPDGSTVTSPDHTLQISPPADENDKAAGDLLMGEQQGILLTLLGSDAPQLAAGNAALDQLIADHPGHPLAVYARMAKGTNAGRHFLTLTAGGVEVRTADTDTSIEQLGTVVEITLDPTTDAGVDNITLNETMRRLARAHARAGDLKQADIVLDLLVDAFRDKDVPAPVLATIAEQAETTRTQLHDHA
;
A
#
# COMPACT_ATOMS: atom_id res chain seq x y z
N MET A 1 -9.85 -12.13 -19.23
CA MET A 1 -11.22 -11.87 -19.74
C MET A 1 -12.20 -12.30 -18.66
N GLY A 2 -13.26 -11.52 -18.40
CA GLY A 2 -14.27 -11.87 -17.41
C GLY A 2 -15.05 -13.14 -17.77
N PHE A 3 -15.44 -13.93 -16.77
CA PHE A 3 -16.19 -15.16 -16.94
C PHE A 3 -17.63 -14.89 -17.41
N LEU A 4 -18.34 -13.97 -16.77
CA LEU A 4 -19.69 -13.54 -17.16
C LEU A 4 -19.65 -12.26 -18.00
N ARG A 5 -20.57 -12.14 -18.96
CA ARG A 5 -20.78 -10.89 -19.70
C ARG A 5 -21.52 -9.86 -18.85
N SER A 6 -21.33 -8.60 -19.21
CA SER A 6 -22.08 -7.45 -18.71
C SER A 6 -23.59 -7.62 -18.91
N LYS A 7 -24.38 -7.16 -17.93
CA LYS A 7 -25.84 -7.28 -17.94
C LYS A 7 -26.48 -5.98 -18.42
N THR A 8 -27.59 -6.10 -19.14
CA THR A 8 -28.41 -4.93 -19.52
C THR A 8 -29.41 -4.52 -18.43
N THR A 9 -29.31 -5.13 -17.24
CA THR A 9 -30.13 -4.85 -16.06
C THR A 9 -29.33 -4.08 -15.01
N GLY A 10 -30.01 -3.49 -14.03
CA GLY A 10 -29.35 -2.77 -12.93
C GLY A 10 -28.81 -3.64 -11.81
N PHE A 11 -29.04 -4.94 -11.84
CA PHE A 11 -28.47 -5.89 -10.91
C PHE A 11 -27.52 -6.82 -11.65
N SER A 12 -26.48 -7.26 -10.96
CA SER A 12 -25.47 -8.15 -11.49
C SER A 12 -25.79 -9.62 -11.25
N ALA A 13 -26.68 -9.92 -10.30
CA ALA A 13 -27.02 -11.30 -10.00
C ALA A 13 -28.44 -11.46 -9.45
N VAL A 14 -29.01 -12.65 -9.67
CA VAL A 14 -30.31 -13.06 -9.12
C VAL A 14 -30.25 -14.48 -8.55
N ILE A 15 -30.92 -14.71 -7.42
CA ILE A 15 -30.95 -16.02 -6.75
C ILE A 15 -32.27 -16.28 -6.04
N THR A 16 -32.79 -17.51 -6.14
CA THR A 16 -33.94 -17.96 -5.37
C THR A 16 -33.56 -18.42 -3.98
N THR A 17 -34.29 -18.00 -2.94
CA THR A 17 -34.12 -18.53 -1.57
C THR A 17 -34.99 -19.76 -1.32
N THR A 18 -36.21 -19.74 -1.83
CA THR A 18 -37.23 -20.77 -1.70
C THR A 18 -37.56 -21.29 -3.09
N LEU A 19 -37.43 -22.60 -3.30
CA LEU A 19 -37.73 -23.23 -4.59
C LEU A 19 -39.25 -23.49 -4.76
N ASN A 20 -40.02 -23.42 -3.67
CA ASN A 20 -41.47 -23.65 -3.60
C ASN A 20 -42.24 -22.33 -3.40
N THR A 21 -43.53 -22.31 -3.75
CA THR A 21 -44.41 -21.13 -3.62
C THR A 21 -44.80 -20.78 -2.16
N PRO A 22 -44.85 -19.49 -1.79
CA PRO A 22 -44.39 -18.34 -2.57
C PRO A 22 -42.86 -18.33 -2.61
N TRP A 23 -42.31 -18.33 -3.82
CA TRP A 23 -40.87 -18.28 -4.00
C TRP A 23 -40.41 -16.83 -3.97
N THR A 24 -39.24 -16.60 -3.39
CA THR A 24 -38.64 -15.26 -3.31
C THR A 24 -37.26 -15.24 -3.96
N MET A 25 -36.94 -14.09 -4.54
CA MET A 25 -35.72 -13.85 -5.29
C MET A 25 -34.96 -12.66 -4.72
N TRP A 26 -33.67 -12.86 -4.51
CA TRP A 26 -32.74 -11.77 -4.26
C TRP A 26 -32.14 -11.26 -5.56
N PHE A 27 -32.07 -9.94 -5.67
CA PHE A 27 -31.42 -9.21 -6.74
C PHE A 27 -30.26 -8.43 -6.12
N LEU A 28 -29.04 -8.65 -6.62
CA LEU A 28 -27.84 -8.01 -6.09
C LEU A 28 -27.36 -6.90 -7.01
N ARG A 29 -27.10 -5.72 -6.44
CA ARG A 29 -26.62 -4.53 -7.15
C ARG A 29 -25.45 -3.95 -6.35
N GLY A 30 -24.23 -4.43 -6.64
CA GLY A 30 -23.04 -4.04 -5.87
C GLY A 30 -23.21 -4.34 -4.39
N ASP A 31 -23.06 -3.32 -3.54
CA ASP A 31 -23.24 -3.40 -2.09
C ASP A 31 -24.71 -3.28 -1.63
N ASP A 32 -25.68 -3.22 -2.54
CA ASP A 32 -27.12 -3.19 -2.26
C ASP A 32 -27.81 -4.50 -2.70
N ALA A 33 -28.89 -4.85 -2.01
CA ALA A 33 -29.68 -6.03 -2.33
C ALA A 33 -31.18 -5.75 -2.20
N ALA A 34 -31.98 -6.38 -3.07
CA ALA A 34 -33.44 -6.31 -3.03
C ALA A 34 -34.03 -7.72 -3.00
N LEU A 35 -35.00 -7.96 -2.13
CA LEU A 35 -35.79 -9.18 -2.08
C LEU A 35 -37.18 -8.91 -2.61
N VAL A 36 -37.61 -9.67 -3.62
CA VAL A 36 -38.98 -9.65 -4.11
C VAL A 36 -39.60 -11.03 -3.97
N ASP A 37 -40.92 -11.07 -3.79
CA ASP A 37 -41.70 -12.26 -4.06
C ASP A 37 -42.36 -12.14 -5.43
N THR A 38 -43.30 -13.03 -5.77
CA THR A 38 -44.01 -12.97 -7.06
C THR A 38 -44.88 -11.71 -7.26
N LYS A 39 -45.13 -10.91 -6.22
CA LYS A 39 -46.11 -9.82 -6.21
C LYS A 39 -45.52 -8.45 -5.90
N ALA A 40 -44.55 -8.36 -4.99
CA ALA A 40 -44.07 -7.10 -4.45
C ALA A 40 -42.61 -7.18 -3.93
N LEU A 41 -42.00 -6.01 -3.81
CA LEU A 41 -40.76 -5.80 -3.07
C LEU A 41 -41.00 -6.04 -1.58
N GLN A 42 -40.22 -6.93 -0.99
CA GLN A 42 -40.30 -7.31 0.42
C GLN A 42 -39.23 -6.61 1.27
N TRP A 43 -38.07 -6.33 0.67
CA TRP A 43 -36.91 -5.81 1.39
C TRP A 43 -35.92 -5.13 0.45
N ARG A 44 -35.27 -4.06 0.93
CA ARG A 44 -34.09 -3.44 0.31
C ARG A 44 -33.18 -2.89 1.41
N LYS A 45 -31.94 -3.37 1.51
CA LYS A 45 -30.87 -2.88 2.39
C LYS A 45 -29.50 -3.35 1.83
N PRO A 46 -28.36 -2.94 2.42
CA PRO A 46 -27.05 -3.37 1.97
C PRO A 46 -26.89 -4.89 1.90
N LEU A 47 -26.11 -5.37 0.92
CA LEU A 47 -25.79 -6.79 0.67
C LEU A 47 -25.27 -7.49 1.94
N ALA A 48 -24.46 -6.79 2.73
CA ALA A 48 -23.94 -7.29 4.01
C ALA A 48 -25.04 -7.72 5.01
N GLN A 49 -26.26 -7.19 4.87
CA GLN A 49 -27.42 -7.53 5.71
C GLN A 49 -28.35 -8.56 5.05
N ALA A 50 -28.10 -8.94 3.79
CA ALA A 50 -28.88 -9.97 3.12
C ALA A 50 -28.60 -11.34 3.76
N PHE A 51 -29.56 -12.27 3.62
CA PHE A 51 -29.45 -13.64 4.12
C PHE A 51 -29.06 -13.72 5.60
N ASP A 52 -29.75 -12.96 6.46
CA ASP A 52 -29.50 -12.91 7.91
C ASP A 52 -28.04 -12.54 8.27
N GLY A 53 -27.40 -11.72 7.43
CA GLY A 53 -26.02 -11.27 7.61
C GLY A 53 -24.96 -12.27 7.16
N ALA A 54 -25.35 -13.34 6.45
CA ALA A 54 -24.43 -14.34 5.89
C ALA A 54 -23.34 -13.74 4.99
N PHE A 55 -23.62 -12.59 4.36
CA PHE A 55 -22.69 -11.91 3.45
C PHE A 55 -22.00 -10.70 4.08
N ALA A 56 -22.11 -10.51 5.40
CA ALA A 56 -21.42 -9.43 6.10
C ALA A 56 -19.88 -9.53 5.97
N THR A 57 -19.34 -10.74 5.84
CA THR A 57 -17.90 -10.99 5.75
C THR A 57 -17.43 -11.24 4.32
N LEU A 58 -18.25 -10.93 3.32
CA LEU A 58 -17.89 -11.15 1.93
C LEU A 58 -16.70 -10.22 1.59
N PRO A 59 -15.56 -10.74 1.12
CA PRO A 59 -14.42 -9.89 0.78
C PRO A 59 -14.63 -9.21 -0.56
N GLU A 60 -13.89 -8.13 -0.79
CA GLU A 60 -13.79 -7.54 -2.12
C GLU A 60 -12.95 -8.43 -3.06
N PRO A 61 -13.22 -8.40 -4.37
CA PRO A 61 -14.19 -7.55 -5.06
C PRO A 61 -15.64 -8.08 -4.99
N PHE A 62 -15.92 -9.21 -4.36
CA PHE A 62 -17.25 -9.85 -4.41
C PHE A 62 -18.34 -9.03 -3.68
N ALA A 63 -17.98 -8.28 -2.64
CA ALA A 63 -18.92 -7.41 -1.92
C ALA A 63 -19.46 -6.24 -2.75
N SER A 64 -18.62 -5.61 -3.60
CA SER A 64 -19.02 -4.45 -4.40
C SER A 64 -19.17 -4.73 -5.90
N CYS A 65 -18.61 -5.84 -6.39
CA CYS A 65 -18.40 -6.13 -7.80
C CYS A 65 -18.71 -7.57 -8.21
N SER A 66 -19.58 -8.30 -7.49
CA SER A 66 -20.01 -9.62 -7.98
C SER A 66 -20.73 -9.48 -9.32
N ASP A 67 -20.19 -10.10 -10.38
CA ASP A 67 -20.75 -10.16 -11.74
C ASP A 67 -21.85 -11.22 -11.88
N GLY A 68 -21.94 -12.13 -10.91
CA GLY A 68 -22.95 -13.17 -10.84
C GLY A 68 -22.76 -14.05 -9.63
N LEU A 69 -23.68 -14.99 -9.46
CA LEU A 69 -23.62 -15.94 -8.35
C LEU A 69 -24.28 -17.27 -8.74
N ILE A 70 -23.84 -18.34 -8.09
CA ILE A 70 -24.38 -19.69 -8.25
C ILE A 70 -24.70 -20.23 -6.85
N ARG A 71 -25.98 -20.51 -6.58
CA ARG A 71 -26.38 -21.19 -5.34
C ARG A 71 -25.93 -22.64 -5.41
N LEU A 72 -25.13 -23.12 -4.45
CA LEU A 72 -24.66 -24.51 -4.49
C LEU A 72 -25.58 -25.44 -3.70
N ASN A 73 -25.83 -25.15 -2.42
CA ASN A 73 -26.59 -26.00 -1.48
C ASN A 73 -27.54 -25.19 -0.57
N GLN A 74 -28.19 -25.86 0.39
CA GLN A 74 -28.70 -25.16 1.57
C GLN A 74 -27.50 -24.67 2.40
N GLY A 75 -27.12 -23.40 2.22
CA GLY A 75 -26.12 -22.74 3.04
C GLY A 75 -24.80 -22.36 2.38
N SER A 76 -24.60 -22.52 1.06
CA SER A 76 -23.44 -21.91 0.39
C SER A 76 -23.75 -21.31 -0.98
N THR A 77 -23.05 -20.22 -1.30
CA THR A 77 -23.15 -19.45 -2.55
C THR A 77 -21.77 -19.25 -3.15
N LEU A 78 -21.62 -19.53 -4.45
CA LEU A 78 -20.43 -19.20 -5.21
C LEU A 78 -20.63 -17.83 -5.88
N PHE A 79 -19.85 -16.84 -5.49
CA PHE A 79 -19.80 -15.51 -6.10
C PHE A 79 -18.79 -15.50 -7.25
N LEU A 80 -19.07 -14.74 -8.29
CA LEU A 80 -18.25 -14.63 -9.49
C LEU A 80 -17.88 -13.15 -9.69
N ALA A 81 -16.61 -12.85 -9.95
CA ALA A 81 -16.14 -11.50 -10.27
C ALA A 81 -14.92 -11.59 -11.20
N GLY A 82 -15.03 -11.04 -12.40
CA GLY A 82 -14.01 -11.22 -13.44
C GLY A 82 -13.80 -12.71 -13.75
N ASP A 83 -12.56 -13.18 -13.65
CA ASP A 83 -12.18 -14.59 -13.78
C ASP A 83 -12.07 -15.33 -12.44
N GLN A 84 -12.31 -14.63 -11.32
CA GLN A 84 -12.27 -15.15 -9.97
C GLN A 84 -13.64 -15.61 -9.49
N CYS A 85 -13.64 -16.51 -8.51
CA CYS A 85 -14.81 -16.92 -7.78
C CYS A 85 -14.51 -17.10 -6.30
N LEU A 86 -15.55 -16.97 -5.48
CA LEU A 86 -15.48 -17.20 -4.04
C LEU A 86 -16.68 -18.01 -3.57
N GLU A 87 -16.44 -19.13 -2.90
CA GLU A 87 -17.50 -19.88 -2.23
C GLU A 87 -17.63 -19.40 -0.78
N GLN A 88 -18.80 -18.84 -0.47
CA GLN A 88 -19.17 -18.38 0.87
C GLN A 88 -20.21 -19.31 1.47
N ASP A 89 -19.90 -19.91 2.61
CA ASP A 89 -20.88 -20.54 3.50
C ASP A 89 -21.67 -19.46 4.25
N TRP A 90 -22.97 -19.68 4.41
CA TRP A 90 -23.89 -18.73 5.03
C TRP A 90 -23.66 -18.55 6.53
N ASN A 91 -22.85 -19.41 7.16
CA ASN A 91 -22.31 -19.21 8.50
C ASN A 91 -21.04 -18.32 8.51
N LYS A 92 -20.88 -17.46 7.50
CA LYS A 92 -19.79 -16.47 7.38
C LYS A 92 -18.39 -17.06 7.21
N LYS A 93 -18.28 -18.28 6.65
CA LYS A 93 -16.99 -18.93 6.33
C LYS A 93 -16.72 -18.95 4.82
N VAL A 94 -15.55 -18.46 4.41
CA VAL A 94 -15.04 -18.64 3.03
C VAL A 94 -14.52 -20.08 2.88
N LEU A 95 -15.00 -20.80 1.87
CA LEU A 95 -14.64 -22.20 1.59
C LEU A 95 -13.64 -22.33 0.43
N TYR A 96 -13.66 -21.38 -0.51
CA TYR A 96 -12.75 -21.33 -1.66
C TYR A 96 -12.66 -19.88 -2.16
N GLN A 97 -11.47 -19.47 -2.61
CA GLN A 97 -11.27 -18.25 -3.38
C GLN A 97 -10.19 -18.51 -4.44
N GLY A 98 -10.44 -18.10 -5.68
CA GLY A 98 -9.47 -18.25 -6.77
C GLY A 98 -10.13 -18.31 -8.15
N PRO A 99 -9.36 -18.64 -9.21
CA PRO A 99 -9.89 -18.69 -10.56
C PRO A 99 -11.05 -19.67 -10.70
N ILE A 100 -12.09 -19.30 -11.45
CA ILE A 100 -13.25 -20.19 -11.71
C ILE A 100 -12.86 -21.47 -12.44
N THR A 101 -11.83 -21.40 -13.28
CA THR A 101 -11.27 -22.55 -14.01
C THR A 101 -10.55 -23.55 -13.10
N SER A 102 -10.16 -23.13 -11.90
CA SER A 102 -9.53 -23.98 -10.88
C SER A 102 -10.52 -24.47 -9.82
N TYR A 103 -11.79 -23.99 -9.85
CA TYR A 103 -12.77 -24.34 -8.85
C TYR A 103 -13.07 -25.86 -8.83
N PRO A 104 -12.99 -26.55 -7.68
CA PRO A 104 -13.10 -28.00 -7.60
C PRO A 104 -14.39 -28.57 -8.20
N GLY A 105 -14.26 -29.58 -9.04
CA GLY A 105 -15.39 -30.33 -9.61
C GLY A 105 -16.13 -29.64 -10.76
N VAL A 106 -15.90 -28.35 -11.02
CA VAL A 106 -16.52 -27.61 -12.15
C VAL A 106 -15.47 -27.02 -13.07
N GLY A 107 -14.52 -26.25 -12.52
CA GLY A 107 -13.57 -25.44 -13.26
C GLY A 107 -12.84 -26.20 -14.38
N PRO A 108 -12.22 -27.36 -14.08
CA PRO A 108 -11.52 -28.16 -15.09
C PRO A 108 -12.40 -28.64 -16.24
N TYR A 109 -13.72 -28.71 -16.04
CA TYR A 109 -14.68 -29.23 -17.01
C TYR A 109 -15.40 -28.12 -17.81
N ILE A 110 -15.14 -26.84 -17.53
CA ILE A 110 -15.71 -25.73 -18.32
C ILE A 110 -15.11 -25.77 -19.73
N PRO A 111 -15.92 -25.97 -20.80
CA PRO A 111 -15.41 -25.98 -22.16
C PRO A 111 -14.83 -24.62 -22.56
N ALA A 112 -13.79 -24.60 -23.39
CA ALA A 112 -13.06 -23.39 -23.74
C ALA A 112 -13.97 -22.23 -24.23
N ALA A 113 -15.00 -22.54 -25.04
CA ALA A 113 -15.95 -21.55 -25.56
C ALA A 113 -16.78 -20.83 -24.47
N PHE A 114 -16.91 -21.43 -23.27
CA PHE A 114 -17.69 -20.93 -22.14
C PHE A 114 -16.81 -20.37 -21.01
N ARG A 115 -15.50 -20.21 -21.20
CA ARG A 115 -14.58 -19.69 -20.18
C ARG A 115 -14.57 -18.16 -20.07
N SER A 116 -15.23 -17.47 -20.99
CA SER A 116 -15.39 -16.01 -20.99
C SER A 116 -16.71 -15.62 -21.63
N ASP A 117 -17.18 -14.40 -21.34
CA ASP A 117 -18.39 -13.80 -21.93
C ASP A 117 -19.62 -14.72 -21.85
N LEU A 118 -19.78 -15.39 -20.71
CA LEU A 118 -20.90 -16.28 -20.45
C LEU A 118 -22.16 -15.45 -20.15
N ASP A 119 -23.29 -15.82 -20.76
CA ASP A 119 -24.58 -15.17 -20.50
C ASP A 119 -25.05 -15.47 -19.09
N VAL A 120 -25.15 -16.76 -18.75
CA VAL A 120 -25.66 -17.21 -17.46
C VAL A 120 -25.00 -18.52 -17.05
N ALA A 121 -24.71 -18.64 -15.76
CA ALA A 121 -24.46 -19.90 -15.09
C ALA A 121 -25.56 -20.14 -14.05
N VAL A 122 -26.27 -21.26 -14.13
CA VAL A 122 -27.34 -21.60 -13.17
C VAL A 122 -27.14 -23.00 -12.62
N GLN A 123 -27.15 -23.11 -11.29
CA GLN A 123 -27.16 -24.41 -10.62
C GLN A 123 -28.54 -25.05 -10.79
N LEU A 124 -28.55 -26.29 -11.29
CA LEU A 124 -29.77 -27.07 -11.36
C LEU A 124 -30.01 -27.80 -10.03
N PRO A 125 -31.28 -28.04 -9.65
CA PRO A 125 -31.61 -28.76 -8.44
C PRO A 125 -31.01 -30.17 -8.49
N ALA A 126 -30.47 -30.61 -7.36
CA ALA A 126 -29.97 -31.97 -7.19
C ALA A 126 -31.15 -32.96 -7.12
N LEU A 127 -31.77 -33.25 -8.27
CA LEU A 127 -32.75 -34.33 -8.42
C LEU A 127 -32.08 -35.71 -8.49
N TYR A 128 -30.74 -35.74 -8.59
CA TYR A 128 -29.88 -36.91 -8.69
C TYR A 128 -28.65 -36.75 -7.77
N THR A 129 -27.87 -37.81 -7.58
CA THR A 129 -26.67 -37.82 -6.69
C THR A 129 -25.54 -36.88 -7.13
N THR A 130 -25.57 -36.34 -8.35
CA THR A 130 -24.53 -35.45 -8.90
C THR A 130 -25.07 -34.03 -9.10
N ARG A 131 -24.31 -33.01 -8.64
CA ARG A 131 -24.61 -31.59 -8.90
C ARG A 131 -24.44 -31.26 -10.38
N ARG A 132 -25.29 -30.37 -10.90
CA ARG A 132 -25.28 -29.98 -12.33
C ARG A 132 -25.39 -28.47 -12.51
N THR A 133 -24.55 -27.89 -13.35
CA THR A 133 -24.59 -26.45 -13.69
C THR A 133 -24.84 -26.29 -15.18
N LEU A 134 -25.85 -25.51 -15.54
CA LEU A 134 -26.12 -25.12 -16.92
C LEU A 134 -25.42 -23.79 -17.20
N LEU A 135 -24.58 -23.79 -18.24
CA LEU A 135 -23.90 -22.62 -18.79
C LEU A 135 -24.58 -22.25 -20.12
N ILE A 136 -24.91 -20.99 -20.34
CA ILE A 136 -25.52 -20.50 -21.58
C ILE A 136 -24.63 -19.39 -22.17
N LYS A 137 -24.43 -19.42 -23.49
CA LYS A 137 -23.72 -18.38 -24.26
C LYS A 137 -24.30 -18.30 -25.67
N GLY A 138 -24.93 -17.17 -26.00
CA GLY A 138 -25.73 -17.04 -27.20
C GLY A 138 -26.86 -18.06 -27.21
N ASP A 139 -27.02 -18.75 -28.33
CA ASP A 139 -27.95 -19.86 -28.49
C ASP A 139 -27.38 -21.22 -28.09
N GLN A 140 -26.14 -21.27 -27.57
CA GLN A 140 -25.47 -22.50 -27.14
C GLN A 140 -25.53 -22.65 -25.62
N CYS A 141 -25.45 -23.90 -25.16
CA CYS A 141 -25.30 -24.22 -23.76
C CYS A 141 -24.36 -25.40 -23.52
N ALA A 142 -23.88 -25.49 -22.28
CA ALA A 142 -23.15 -26.64 -21.76
C ALA A 142 -23.73 -27.04 -20.40
N LEU A 143 -24.04 -28.33 -20.23
CA LEU A 143 -24.46 -28.90 -18.96
C LEU A 143 -23.26 -29.59 -18.30
N ILE A 144 -22.74 -29.00 -17.23
CA ILE A 144 -21.62 -29.54 -16.47
C ILE A 144 -22.15 -30.45 -15.36
N MET A 145 -21.68 -31.69 -15.37
CA MET A 145 -21.90 -32.67 -14.31
C MET A 145 -20.69 -32.61 -13.38
N TRP A 146 -20.88 -32.13 -12.15
CA TRP A 146 -19.76 -31.86 -11.24
C TRP A 146 -18.95 -33.13 -10.98
N GLY A 147 -17.63 -33.07 -11.20
CA GLY A 147 -16.71 -34.21 -11.06
C GLY A 147 -16.83 -35.28 -12.16
N GLN A 148 -17.73 -35.11 -13.13
CA GLN A 148 -18.03 -36.11 -14.17
C GLN A 148 -17.84 -35.58 -15.59
N GLY A 149 -17.62 -34.28 -15.77
CA GLY A 149 -17.40 -33.66 -17.07
C GLY A 149 -18.65 -33.02 -17.68
N VAL A 150 -18.66 -32.91 -19.01
CA VAL A 150 -19.73 -32.25 -19.77
C VAL A 150 -20.77 -33.29 -20.17
N GLY A 151 -21.99 -33.17 -19.63
CA GLY A 151 -23.11 -34.07 -19.95
C GLY A 151 -23.84 -33.71 -21.25
N TYR A 152 -23.83 -32.43 -21.63
CA TYR A 152 -24.38 -31.93 -22.88
C TYR A 152 -23.63 -30.67 -23.32
N GLN A 153 -23.38 -30.52 -24.63
CA GLN A 153 -22.89 -29.28 -25.22
C GLN A 153 -23.51 -29.14 -26.62
N GLY A 154 -24.19 -28.04 -26.88
CA GLY A 154 -24.91 -27.81 -28.14
C GLY A 154 -25.91 -26.67 -28.05
N PRO A 155 -26.83 -26.54 -29.02
CA PRO A 155 -27.83 -25.49 -29.01
C PRO A 155 -28.81 -25.67 -27.84
N LEU A 156 -29.24 -24.56 -27.25
CA LEU A 156 -30.18 -24.54 -26.12
C LEU A 156 -31.50 -25.26 -26.45
N SER A 157 -31.94 -25.19 -27.71
CA SER A 157 -33.13 -25.89 -28.22
C SER A 157 -33.00 -27.43 -28.28
N GLY A 158 -31.77 -27.95 -28.12
CA GLY A 158 -31.46 -29.37 -28.05
C GLY A 158 -31.39 -29.95 -26.64
N MET A 159 -31.62 -29.14 -25.60
CA MET A 159 -31.71 -29.59 -24.20
C MET A 159 -32.85 -30.59 -23.97
N GLU A 160 -32.70 -31.45 -22.95
CA GLU A 160 -33.74 -32.39 -22.54
C GLU A 160 -34.98 -31.66 -21.99
N GLY A 161 -36.16 -32.05 -22.48
CA GLY A 161 -37.44 -31.40 -22.19
C GLY A 161 -38.11 -30.86 -23.46
N ALA A 162 -39.40 -31.15 -23.64
CA ALA A 162 -40.11 -30.76 -24.88
C ALA A 162 -40.32 -29.24 -25.01
N GLY A 163 -40.16 -28.48 -23.92
CA GLY A 163 -40.29 -27.03 -23.89
C GLY A 163 -39.16 -26.30 -24.59
N TRP A 164 -37.92 -26.83 -24.56
CA TRP A 164 -36.75 -26.19 -25.16
C TRP A 164 -36.86 -26.02 -26.68
N LYS A 165 -37.63 -26.90 -27.34
CA LYS A 165 -37.93 -26.80 -28.78
C LYS A 165 -38.92 -25.69 -29.13
N LYS A 166 -39.51 -25.04 -28.11
CA LYS A 166 -40.54 -24.00 -28.25
C LYS A 166 -40.04 -22.62 -27.80
N LEU A 167 -38.73 -22.42 -27.70
CA LEU A 167 -38.16 -21.12 -27.39
C LEU A 167 -38.54 -20.09 -28.47
N PRO A 168 -39.09 -18.92 -28.10
CA PRO A 168 -39.31 -17.83 -29.05
C PRO A 168 -37.99 -17.35 -29.64
N ALA A 169 -38.00 -16.88 -30.88
CA ALA A 169 -36.78 -16.44 -31.57
C ALA A 169 -36.07 -15.28 -30.87
N ASP A 170 -36.81 -14.41 -30.17
CA ASP A 170 -36.25 -13.29 -29.41
C ASP A 170 -35.81 -13.68 -27.98
N MET A 171 -36.17 -14.89 -27.53
CA MET A 171 -35.89 -15.46 -26.20
C MET A 171 -35.23 -16.85 -26.31
N SER A 172 -34.33 -17.04 -27.27
CA SER A 172 -33.62 -18.31 -27.50
C SER A 172 -32.15 -18.29 -27.08
N GLY A 173 -31.69 -17.21 -26.44
CA GLY A 173 -30.29 -16.99 -26.08
C GLY A 173 -30.02 -15.56 -25.60
N ASP A 174 -28.76 -15.26 -25.27
CA ASP A 174 -28.29 -13.94 -24.80
C ASP A 174 -29.03 -13.45 -23.56
N PHE A 175 -29.30 -14.34 -22.60
CA PHE A 175 -29.99 -13.95 -21.37
C PHE A 175 -29.07 -13.15 -20.45
N ASP A 176 -29.58 -12.11 -19.80
CA ASP A 176 -28.82 -11.43 -18.75
C ASP A 176 -28.80 -12.28 -17.48
N HIS A 177 -29.94 -12.88 -17.15
CA HIS A 177 -30.09 -13.69 -15.96
C HIS A 177 -30.97 -14.90 -16.21
N ALA A 178 -30.70 -15.98 -15.47
CA ALA A 178 -31.61 -17.10 -15.34
C ALA A 178 -31.65 -17.55 -13.89
N VAL A 179 -32.85 -17.81 -13.39
CA VAL A 179 -33.03 -18.35 -12.04
C VAL A 179 -33.96 -19.54 -12.07
N MET A 180 -33.52 -20.62 -11.43
CA MET A 180 -34.28 -21.85 -11.32
C MET A 180 -35.36 -21.71 -10.23
N CYS A 181 -36.57 -22.14 -10.54
CA CYS A 181 -37.70 -22.26 -9.60
C CYS A 181 -38.40 -23.62 -9.79
N MET A 182 -39.01 -24.15 -8.72
CA MET A 182 -39.69 -25.45 -8.75
C MET A 182 -41.09 -25.43 -8.12
N PRO A 183 -42.02 -24.60 -8.61
CA PRO A 183 -43.37 -24.56 -8.05
C PRO A 183 -44.06 -25.92 -8.25
N GLY A 184 -44.39 -26.60 -7.15
CA GLY A 184 -45.02 -27.92 -7.19
C GLY A 184 -44.14 -29.02 -7.79
N GLY A 185 -42.81 -28.87 -7.76
CA GLY A 185 -41.85 -29.85 -8.29
C GLY A 185 -41.62 -29.80 -9.81
N VAL A 186 -42.21 -28.83 -10.52
CA VAL A 186 -42.02 -28.64 -11.96
C VAL A 186 -40.76 -27.81 -12.22
N GLN A 187 -39.87 -28.29 -13.10
CA GLN A 187 -38.66 -27.56 -13.46
C GLN A 187 -39.00 -26.32 -14.28
N ARG A 188 -38.80 -25.15 -13.68
CA ARG A 188 -39.03 -23.86 -14.32
C ARG A 188 -37.81 -22.97 -14.19
N THR A 189 -37.67 -22.07 -15.14
CA THR A 189 -36.61 -21.08 -15.15
C THR A 189 -37.20 -19.73 -15.53
N LEU A 190 -36.95 -18.73 -14.70
CA LEU A 190 -37.20 -17.35 -15.08
C LEU A 190 -35.95 -16.85 -15.80
N PHE A 191 -36.10 -16.52 -17.08
CA PHE A 191 -35.08 -15.85 -17.87
C PHE A 191 -35.36 -14.35 -17.92
N ILE A 192 -34.31 -13.53 -17.86
CA ILE A 192 -34.39 -12.07 -18.02
C ILE A 192 -33.44 -11.67 -19.15
N LYS A 193 -33.93 -10.81 -20.05
CA LYS A 193 -33.19 -10.26 -21.19
C LYS A 193 -33.63 -8.81 -21.41
N GLY A 194 -32.81 -7.87 -20.96
CA GLY A 194 -33.16 -6.45 -20.89
C GLY A 194 -34.47 -6.22 -20.14
N GLU A 195 -35.37 -5.50 -20.78
CA GLU A 195 -36.69 -5.17 -20.23
C GLU A 195 -37.69 -6.33 -20.34
N LYS A 196 -37.31 -7.45 -20.96
CA LYS A 196 -38.14 -8.65 -21.09
C LYS A 196 -37.78 -9.71 -20.06
N ALA A 197 -38.78 -10.50 -19.71
CA ALA A 197 -38.63 -11.72 -18.96
C ALA A 197 -39.38 -12.86 -19.64
N MET A 198 -39.03 -14.09 -19.29
CA MET A 198 -39.76 -15.29 -19.68
C MET A 198 -39.80 -16.27 -18.52
N ASP A 199 -41.01 -16.62 -18.11
CA ASP A 199 -41.24 -17.73 -17.20
C ASP A 199 -41.39 -19.01 -18.04
N PHE A 200 -40.39 -19.89 -17.94
CA PHE A 200 -40.21 -21.03 -18.82
C PHE A 200 -40.34 -22.36 -18.09
N ASP A 201 -41.17 -23.26 -18.60
CA ASP A 201 -41.31 -24.64 -18.13
C ASP A 201 -40.55 -25.58 -19.09
N TRP A 202 -39.67 -26.41 -18.55
CA TRP A 202 -38.75 -27.22 -19.35
C TRP A 202 -39.48 -28.25 -20.24
N ASP A 203 -40.69 -28.68 -19.85
CA ASP A 203 -41.50 -29.64 -20.60
C ASP A 203 -42.54 -28.96 -21.49
N LYS A 204 -43.16 -27.88 -21.00
CA LYS A 204 -44.27 -27.21 -21.70
C LYS A 204 -43.81 -26.10 -22.65
N GLY A 205 -42.71 -25.43 -22.33
CA GLY A 205 -42.20 -24.24 -23.00
C GLY A 205 -42.53 -22.95 -22.25
N PRO A 206 -42.54 -21.80 -22.93
CA PRO A 206 -42.84 -20.50 -22.31
C PRO A 206 -44.27 -20.46 -21.76
N ILE A 207 -44.40 -20.07 -20.48
CA ILE A 207 -45.70 -19.85 -19.82
C ILE A 207 -46.13 -18.39 -19.93
N ALA A 208 -45.18 -17.47 -19.75
CA ALA A 208 -45.37 -16.04 -19.95
C ALA A 208 -44.09 -15.45 -20.54
N VAL A 209 -44.25 -14.53 -21.50
CA VAL A 209 -43.16 -13.79 -22.15
C VAL A 209 -43.65 -12.35 -22.34
N GLY A 210 -42.86 -11.38 -21.92
CA GLY A 210 -43.25 -9.97 -22.02
C GLY A 210 -42.33 -9.09 -21.19
N THR A 211 -42.78 -7.88 -20.89
CA THR A 211 -42.14 -6.98 -19.92
C THR A 211 -42.12 -7.62 -18.53
N TRP A 212 -41.26 -7.10 -17.65
CA TRP A 212 -41.12 -7.62 -16.28
C TRP A 212 -42.47 -7.73 -15.55
N GLY A 213 -43.33 -6.72 -15.65
CA GLY A 213 -44.64 -6.70 -15.00
C GLY A 213 -45.68 -7.64 -15.61
N GLU A 214 -45.62 -7.87 -16.93
CA GLU A 214 -46.51 -8.82 -17.63
C GLU A 214 -46.20 -10.27 -17.25
N VAL A 215 -44.92 -10.57 -16.98
CA VAL A 215 -44.48 -11.89 -16.53
C VAL A 215 -44.68 -12.04 -15.03
N MET A 216 -44.32 -11.02 -14.24
CA MET A 216 -44.36 -11.08 -12.78
C MET A 216 -44.42 -9.68 -12.12
N ALA A 217 -45.50 -9.40 -11.40
CA ALA A 217 -45.67 -8.13 -10.70
C ALA A 217 -44.52 -7.80 -9.73
N GLY A 218 -43.94 -8.80 -9.07
CA GLY A 218 -42.78 -8.63 -8.20
C GLY A 218 -41.52 -8.12 -8.92
N LEU A 219 -41.31 -8.47 -10.19
CA LEU A 219 -40.18 -7.92 -10.97
C LEU A 219 -40.39 -6.44 -11.27
N ALA A 220 -41.63 -6.03 -11.60
CA ALA A 220 -41.96 -4.61 -11.78
C ALA A 220 -41.87 -3.79 -10.49
N ALA A 221 -41.94 -4.44 -9.32
CA ALA A 221 -41.76 -3.80 -8.03
C ALA A 221 -40.29 -3.56 -7.65
N LEU A 222 -39.33 -4.04 -8.45
CA LEU A 222 -37.92 -3.70 -8.24
C LEU A 222 -37.70 -2.18 -8.34
N PRO A 223 -36.84 -1.60 -7.49
CA PRO A 223 -36.51 -0.19 -7.54
C PRO A 223 -36.05 0.27 -8.94
N ALA A 224 -36.31 1.54 -9.29
CA ALA A 224 -36.04 2.07 -10.63
C ALA A 224 -34.55 1.94 -11.05
N ASP A 225 -33.62 2.01 -10.10
CA ASP A 225 -32.20 1.81 -10.33
C ASP A 225 -31.85 0.36 -10.71
N PHE A 226 -32.62 -0.64 -10.28
CA PHE A 226 -32.45 -2.04 -10.68
C PHE A 226 -32.91 -2.32 -12.11
N GLN A 227 -33.69 -1.41 -12.71
CA GLN A 227 -34.20 -1.52 -14.07
C GLN A 227 -33.24 -0.94 -15.12
N LYS A 228 -32.24 -0.16 -14.71
CA LYS A 228 -31.27 0.48 -15.60
C LYS A 228 -29.90 -0.21 -15.53
N PRO A 229 -29.23 -0.53 -16.67
CA PRO A 229 -27.92 -1.14 -16.68
C PRO A 229 -26.96 -0.53 -15.64
N ARG A 230 -26.29 -1.37 -14.85
CA ARG A 230 -25.17 -0.94 -13.99
C ARG A 230 -23.86 -1.20 -14.74
N LEU A 231 -23.43 -0.24 -15.55
CA LEU A 231 -22.12 -0.30 -16.18
C LEU A 231 -21.10 0.40 -15.27
N PRO A 232 -19.87 -0.14 -15.15
CA PRO A 232 -18.77 0.60 -14.57
C PRO A 232 -18.53 1.90 -15.35
N ALA A 233 -18.13 2.95 -14.65
CA ALA A 233 -17.70 4.21 -15.25
C ALA A 233 -16.19 4.22 -15.56
N ALA A 234 -15.47 3.14 -15.21
CA ALA A 234 -14.05 2.98 -15.49
C ALA A 234 -13.74 1.54 -15.95
N GLY A 235 -12.68 1.37 -16.74
CA GLY A 235 -12.25 0.06 -17.22
C GLY A 235 -10.82 0.02 -17.76
N ARG A 236 -10.18 -1.14 -17.57
CA ARG A 236 -8.88 -1.50 -18.14
C ARG A 236 -9.06 -2.45 -19.31
N PHE A 237 -8.32 -2.20 -20.38
CA PHE A 237 -8.25 -2.98 -21.60
C PHE A 237 -6.80 -3.33 -21.92
N SER A 238 -6.57 -4.35 -22.73
CA SER A 238 -5.23 -4.66 -23.23
C SER A 238 -5.28 -5.09 -24.69
N GLY A 239 -4.30 -4.65 -25.47
CA GLY A 239 -4.18 -4.90 -26.90
C GLY A 239 -2.73 -4.95 -27.35
N VAL A 240 -2.49 -5.48 -28.54
CA VAL A 240 -1.14 -5.64 -29.12
C VAL A 240 -1.14 -5.17 -30.58
N ALA A 241 -0.14 -4.39 -30.95
CA ALA A 241 0.18 -4.04 -32.34
C ALA A 241 1.67 -3.75 -32.48
N ASP A 242 2.29 -4.12 -33.60
CA ASP A 242 3.69 -3.81 -33.93
C ASP A 242 4.73 -4.16 -32.82
N ASP A 243 4.63 -5.35 -32.24
CA ASP A 243 5.45 -5.82 -31.09
C ASP A 243 5.30 -5.00 -29.80
N VAL A 244 4.27 -4.16 -29.71
CA VAL A 244 3.94 -3.37 -28.52
C VAL A 244 2.62 -3.84 -27.92
N ARG A 245 2.62 -4.17 -26.64
CA ARG A 245 1.41 -4.32 -25.81
C ARG A 245 1.06 -2.97 -25.22
N VAL A 246 -0.22 -2.63 -25.23
CA VAL A 246 -0.77 -1.51 -24.45
C VAL A 246 -1.71 -2.04 -23.38
N ASP A 247 -1.50 -1.61 -22.14
CA ASP A 247 -2.47 -1.76 -21.06
C ASP A 247 -3.19 -0.42 -20.88
N LEU A 248 -4.35 -0.31 -21.52
CA LEU A 248 -5.15 0.91 -21.64
C LEU A 248 -6.15 1.01 -20.48
N ARG A 249 -6.37 2.23 -19.98
CA ARG A 249 -7.30 2.57 -18.91
C ARG A 249 -8.17 3.73 -19.38
N VAL A 250 -9.47 3.60 -19.23
CA VAL A 250 -10.47 4.62 -19.53
C VAL A 250 -11.28 4.86 -18.27
N ASP A 251 -11.31 6.10 -17.79
CA ASP A 251 -12.04 6.52 -16.60
C ASP A 251 -13.00 7.67 -16.97
N LEU A 252 -14.29 7.45 -16.71
CA LEU A 252 -15.39 8.41 -16.92
C LEU A 252 -16.05 8.80 -15.58
N GLU A 253 -15.47 8.45 -14.43
CA GLU A 253 -16.05 8.77 -13.11
C GLU A 253 -15.95 10.28 -12.77
N GLY A 254 -14.98 10.98 -13.34
CA GLY A 254 -14.78 12.42 -13.15
C GLY A 254 -15.67 13.31 -14.02
N GLU A 255 -15.54 14.63 -13.88
CA GLU A 255 -16.24 15.61 -14.74
C GLU A 255 -15.82 15.49 -16.20
N LEU A 256 -14.55 15.17 -16.43
CA LEU A 256 -13.95 14.94 -17.74
C LEU A 256 -13.35 13.54 -17.78
N PRO A 257 -13.40 12.85 -18.93
CA PRO A 257 -12.84 11.53 -19.05
C PRO A 257 -11.32 11.59 -19.05
N VAL A 258 -10.68 10.57 -18.49
CA VAL A 258 -9.23 10.41 -18.51
C VAL A 258 -8.89 9.07 -19.14
N VAL A 259 -7.99 9.11 -20.12
CA VAL A 259 -7.44 7.93 -20.76
C VAL A 259 -5.96 7.84 -20.46
N SER A 260 -5.46 6.66 -20.17
CA SER A 260 -4.02 6.45 -19.97
C SER A 260 -3.62 5.07 -20.42
N GLY A 261 -2.36 4.86 -20.79
CA GLY A 261 -1.87 3.55 -21.18
C GLY A 261 -0.41 3.33 -20.83
N ASP A 262 -0.08 2.10 -20.44
CA ASP A 262 1.30 1.65 -20.27
C ASP A 262 1.67 0.80 -21.47
N LEU A 263 2.84 1.06 -22.06
CA LEU A 263 3.34 0.40 -23.26
C LEU A 263 4.49 -0.52 -22.88
N PHE A 264 4.45 -1.74 -23.39
CA PHE A 264 5.47 -2.77 -23.17
C PHE A 264 5.86 -3.41 -24.49
N THR A 265 7.12 -3.81 -24.63
CA THR A 265 7.55 -4.69 -25.72
C THR A 265 7.00 -6.10 -25.49
N VAL A 266 6.48 -6.75 -26.53
CA VAL A 266 5.87 -8.09 -26.40
C VAL A 266 6.93 -9.18 -26.28
N SER A 267 8.08 -8.99 -26.94
CA SER A 267 9.15 -9.97 -27.04
C SER A 267 9.82 -10.30 -25.70
N ASP A 268 10.04 -9.31 -24.84
CA ASP A 268 10.68 -9.46 -23.53
C ASP A 268 9.78 -8.98 -22.35
N GLY A 269 8.70 -8.26 -22.62
CA GLY A 269 7.81 -7.71 -21.59
C GLY A 269 8.31 -6.42 -20.95
N GLU A 270 9.41 -5.84 -21.46
CA GLU A 270 10.02 -4.63 -20.91
C GLU A 270 9.12 -3.41 -21.04
N TYR A 271 9.18 -2.53 -20.04
CA TYR A 271 8.45 -1.27 -20.07
C TYR A 271 9.07 -0.32 -21.10
N TYR A 272 8.23 0.20 -22.00
CA TYR A 272 8.63 1.12 -23.06
C TYR A 272 8.33 2.59 -22.72
N ASN A 273 7.06 2.91 -22.44
CA ASN A 273 6.61 4.28 -22.13
C ASN A 273 5.20 4.26 -21.52
N SER A 274 4.72 5.38 -21.00
CA SER A 274 3.33 5.57 -20.56
C SER A 274 2.76 6.86 -21.12
N PHE A 275 1.44 6.93 -21.27
CA PHE A 275 0.77 8.18 -21.67
C PHE A 275 -0.49 8.44 -20.87
N VAL A 276 -0.89 9.72 -20.82
CA VAL A 276 -2.15 10.21 -20.26
C VAL A 276 -2.76 11.23 -21.23
N LEU A 277 -4.08 11.15 -21.39
CA LEU A 277 -4.91 12.07 -22.16
C LEU A 277 -6.08 12.51 -21.27
N ASP A 278 -6.17 13.81 -21.03
CA ASP A 278 -7.35 14.45 -20.49
C ASP A 278 -8.34 14.74 -21.62
N GLY A 279 -9.59 14.30 -21.47
CA GLY A 279 -10.66 14.68 -22.38
C GLY A 279 -11.05 16.14 -22.19
N GLU A 280 -11.55 16.75 -23.26
CA GLU A 280 -11.96 18.16 -23.26
C GLU A 280 -13.44 18.34 -22.87
N GLU A 281 -14.25 17.28 -22.99
CA GLU A 281 -15.68 17.27 -22.73
C GLU A 281 -16.11 15.98 -22.02
N ALA A 282 -17.21 16.04 -21.27
CA ALA A 282 -17.82 14.85 -20.67
C ALA A 282 -18.24 13.85 -21.75
N ALA A 283 -18.04 12.55 -21.50
CA ALA A 283 -18.30 11.50 -22.47
C ALA A 283 -19.32 10.47 -21.94
N GLU A 284 -20.25 10.06 -22.81
CA GLU A 284 -21.16 8.94 -22.57
C GLU A 284 -20.86 7.80 -23.56
N LEU A 285 -21.01 6.55 -23.11
CA LEU A 285 -20.70 5.37 -23.93
C LEU A 285 -21.81 5.09 -24.97
N PRO A 286 -21.47 4.67 -26.21
CA PRO A 286 -20.12 4.53 -26.74
C PRO A 286 -19.46 5.90 -26.96
N ALA A 287 -18.19 6.03 -26.59
CA ALA A 287 -17.47 7.29 -26.56
C ALA A 287 -16.25 7.28 -27.49
N ILE A 288 -15.89 8.46 -27.99
CA ILE A 288 -14.61 8.74 -28.64
C ILE A 288 -13.93 9.81 -27.82
N ILE A 289 -12.72 9.53 -27.33
CA ILE A 289 -11.91 10.46 -26.54
C ILE A 289 -10.62 10.68 -27.30
N GLU A 290 -10.37 11.91 -27.72
CA GLU A 290 -9.21 12.25 -28.53
C GLU A 290 -8.51 13.53 -28.08
N GLY A 291 -7.20 13.61 -28.33
CA GLY A 291 -6.39 14.78 -28.05
C GLY A 291 -4.90 14.49 -28.06
N ILE A 292 -4.12 15.51 -27.73
CA ILE A 292 -2.67 15.37 -27.59
C ILE A 292 -2.35 14.78 -26.22
N ALA A 293 -1.82 13.56 -26.19
CA ALA A 293 -1.45 12.90 -24.95
C ALA A 293 -0.09 13.37 -24.43
N GLU A 294 0.04 13.42 -23.11
CA GLU A 294 1.32 13.56 -22.40
C GLU A 294 1.97 12.19 -22.25
N TYR A 295 3.29 12.10 -22.46
CA TYR A 295 4.06 10.87 -22.33
C TYR A 295 5.14 10.99 -21.27
N ALA A 296 5.40 9.90 -20.55
CA ALA A 296 6.44 9.83 -19.50
C ALA A 296 7.83 10.17 -20.05
N THR A 297 8.16 9.61 -21.22
CA THR A 297 9.30 10.06 -22.03
C THR A 297 8.78 10.82 -23.24
N PRO A 298 9.13 12.11 -23.45
CA PRO A 298 8.60 12.91 -24.55
C PRO A 298 8.87 12.30 -25.93
N THR A 299 7.82 12.02 -26.70
CA THR A 299 7.89 11.45 -28.06
C THR A 299 7.49 12.46 -29.16
N GLY A 300 7.54 13.75 -28.86
CA GLY A 300 6.90 14.80 -29.68
C GLY A 300 5.40 14.93 -29.39
N ARG A 301 4.69 15.79 -30.13
CA ARG A 301 3.22 15.91 -29.99
C ARG A 301 2.58 14.70 -30.64
N THR A 302 2.02 13.79 -29.84
CA THR A 302 1.37 12.58 -30.33
C THR A 302 -0.13 12.69 -30.12
N MET A 303 -0.90 12.53 -31.18
CA MET A 303 -2.36 12.44 -31.11
C MET A 303 -2.75 11.03 -30.67
N VAL A 304 -3.65 10.96 -29.70
CA VAL A 304 -4.28 9.73 -29.22
C VAL A 304 -5.78 9.86 -29.44
N SER A 305 -6.40 8.85 -30.02
CA SER A 305 -7.86 8.72 -30.12
C SER A 305 -8.26 7.34 -29.62
N VAL A 306 -9.24 7.29 -28.73
CA VAL A 306 -9.75 6.06 -28.12
C VAL A 306 -11.26 5.99 -28.34
N GLU A 307 -11.68 5.06 -29.18
CA GLU A 307 -13.08 4.67 -29.32
C GLU A 307 -13.38 3.53 -28.35
N VAL A 308 -14.40 3.67 -27.51
CA VAL A 308 -14.79 2.64 -26.54
C VAL A 308 -16.29 2.41 -26.59
N ASP A 309 -16.69 1.14 -26.73
CA ASP A 309 -18.10 0.77 -26.82
C ASP A 309 -18.76 0.68 -25.44
N LYS A 310 -18.12 0.00 -24.49
CA LYS A 310 -18.57 -0.20 -23.11
C LYS A 310 -17.40 -0.53 -22.18
N LEU A 311 -17.48 -0.09 -20.92
CA LEU A 311 -16.46 -0.31 -19.88
C LEU A 311 -16.73 -1.56 -19.03
N ALA A 312 -17.04 -2.68 -19.68
CA ALA A 312 -17.51 -3.88 -19.01
C ALA A 312 -17.14 -5.15 -19.82
N PRO A 313 -17.22 -6.38 -19.24
CA PRO A 313 -16.91 -7.62 -19.94
C PRO A 313 -17.55 -7.73 -21.34
N GLY A 314 -16.73 -8.17 -22.30
CA GLY A 314 -17.04 -8.23 -23.73
C GLY A 314 -16.99 -6.88 -24.45
N GLY A 315 -16.49 -5.82 -23.81
CA GLY A 315 -16.24 -4.51 -24.44
C GLY A 315 -14.88 -4.46 -25.15
N THR A 316 -14.78 -3.56 -26.12
CA THR A 316 -13.59 -3.29 -26.91
C THR A 316 -13.27 -1.81 -26.92
N ALA A 317 -11.98 -1.50 -26.81
CA ALA A 317 -11.48 -0.16 -27.05
C ALA A 317 -10.51 -0.17 -28.22
N THR A 318 -10.68 0.76 -29.16
CA THR A 318 -9.75 0.95 -30.28
C THR A 318 -8.90 2.17 -29.99
N LEU A 319 -7.63 1.97 -29.68
CA LEU A 319 -6.65 3.03 -29.50
C LEU A 319 -5.94 3.29 -30.82
N THR A 320 -5.97 4.52 -31.31
CA THR A 320 -5.16 4.97 -32.44
C THR A 320 -4.16 6.03 -31.98
N ARG A 321 -2.88 5.82 -32.28
CA ARG A 321 -1.80 6.76 -32.06
C ARG A 321 -1.30 7.28 -33.40
N SER A 322 -1.17 8.59 -33.56
CA SER A 322 -0.69 9.21 -34.81
C SER A 322 0.09 10.51 -34.56
N ALA A 323 0.69 11.06 -35.61
CA ALA A 323 1.16 12.44 -35.60
C ALA A 323 -0.04 13.42 -35.52
N PRO A 324 0.15 14.69 -35.12
CA PRO A 324 -0.94 15.65 -34.96
C PRO A 324 -1.71 15.95 -36.25
N ASP A 325 -1.10 15.72 -37.41
CA ASP A 325 -1.73 15.84 -38.73
C ASP A 325 -2.45 14.55 -39.19
N GLY A 326 -2.50 13.53 -38.33
CA GLY A 326 -3.09 12.22 -38.59
C GLY A 326 -2.18 11.24 -39.34
N SER A 327 -0.95 11.63 -39.68
CA SER A 327 -0.02 10.74 -40.39
C SER A 327 0.57 9.64 -39.49
N ASN A 328 1.00 8.54 -40.13
CA ASN A 328 1.61 7.36 -39.50
C ASN A 328 0.80 6.75 -38.34
N PRO A 329 -0.49 6.39 -38.54
CA PRO A 329 -1.30 5.82 -37.48
C PRO A 329 -0.84 4.40 -37.11
N THR A 330 -0.78 4.12 -35.81
CA THR A 330 -0.74 2.77 -35.24
C THR A 330 -2.04 2.54 -34.49
N THR A 331 -2.74 1.43 -34.78
CA THR A 331 -4.03 1.10 -34.14
C THR A 331 -3.94 -0.19 -33.34
N PHE A 332 -4.43 -0.14 -32.10
CA PHE A 332 -4.54 -1.27 -31.19
C PHE A 332 -6.03 -1.60 -30.99
N THR A 333 -6.40 -2.86 -31.19
CA THR A 333 -7.71 -3.36 -30.76
C THR A 333 -7.56 -4.00 -29.38
N CYS A 334 -8.08 -3.32 -28.37
CA CYS A 334 -7.91 -3.68 -26.98
C CYS A 334 -9.18 -4.38 -26.45
N SER A 335 -9.01 -5.57 -25.87
CA SER A 335 -10.10 -6.30 -25.22
C SER A 335 -10.22 -5.90 -23.76
N TYR A 336 -11.45 -5.86 -23.23
CA TYR A 336 -11.68 -5.58 -21.83
C TYR A 336 -11.00 -6.60 -20.91
N VAL A 337 -10.33 -6.09 -19.87
CA VAL A 337 -9.60 -6.89 -18.87
C VAL A 337 -10.31 -6.85 -17.53
N SER A 338 -10.57 -5.66 -16.99
CA SER A 338 -11.15 -5.47 -15.64
C SER A 338 -11.81 -4.09 -15.53
N ARG A 339 -12.72 -3.92 -14.56
CA ARG A 339 -13.27 -2.60 -14.20
C ARG A 339 -12.27 -1.80 -13.37
N PHE A 340 -11.38 -2.49 -12.68
CA PHE A 340 -10.29 -1.86 -11.95
C PHE A 340 -9.20 -1.45 -12.93
N LEU A 341 -8.71 -0.23 -12.76
CA LEU A 341 -7.70 0.38 -13.61
C LEU A 341 -6.32 -0.24 -13.35
N ARG A 342 -6.09 -0.73 -12.12
CA ARG A 342 -4.90 -1.47 -11.72
C ARG A 342 -5.28 -2.66 -10.84
N SER A 343 -4.37 -3.62 -10.73
CA SER A 343 -4.53 -4.74 -9.80
C SER A 343 -3.19 -5.02 -9.12
N ILE A 344 -3.20 -5.22 -7.81
CA ILE A 344 -2.05 -5.56 -6.98
C ILE A 344 -2.32 -6.92 -6.35
N ASP A 345 -1.36 -7.83 -6.43
CA ASP A 345 -1.41 -9.04 -5.61
C ASP A 345 -0.71 -8.77 -4.28
N PHE A 346 -1.43 -8.97 -3.19
CA PHE A 346 -1.09 -8.56 -1.85
C PHE A 346 -1.02 -9.76 -0.92
N GLU A 347 0.16 -9.97 -0.34
CA GLU A 347 0.45 -11.01 0.64
C GLU A 347 0.52 -10.37 2.02
N VAL A 348 -0.11 -10.99 3.02
CA VAL A 348 -0.16 -10.46 4.38
C VAL A 348 0.23 -11.55 5.37
N ASP A 349 1.24 -11.25 6.18
CA ASP A 349 1.71 -12.10 7.27
C ASP A 349 1.59 -11.35 8.61
N TYR A 350 1.41 -12.07 9.71
CA TYR A 350 1.35 -11.49 11.04
C TYR A 350 2.04 -12.37 12.08
N VAL A 351 2.71 -11.77 13.04
CA VAL A 351 3.41 -12.50 14.11
C VAL A 351 2.39 -13.11 15.08
N ALA A 352 2.62 -14.36 15.49
CA ALA A 352 1.79 -15.04 16.47
C ALA A 352 1.62 -14.20 17.77
N GLY A 353 0.38 -14.05 18.22
CA GLY A 353 0.04 -13.17 19.35
C GLY A 353 -0.32 -11.73 18.97
N THR A 354 -0.16 -11.35 17.70
CA THR A 354 -0.79 -10.16 17.10
C THR A 354 -2.10 -10.54 16.41
N GLU A 355 -2.82 -9.54 15.87
CA GLU A 355 -4.08 -9.77 15.15
C GLU A 355 -4.08 -9.05 13.80
N PRO A 356 -4.62 -9.69 12.74
CA PRO A 356 -4.89 -9.01 11.48
C PRO A 356 -5.78 -7.77 11.63
N VAL A 357 -5.57 -6.79 10.76
CA VAL A 357 -6.39 -5.57 10.72
C VAL A 357 -7.86 -5.93 10.50
N THR A 358 -8.72 -5.42 11.37
CA THR A 358 -10.15 -5.72 11.35
C THR A 358 -10.93 -4.81 10.40
N PRO A 359 -11.94 -5.33 9.68
CA PRO A 359 -12.89 -4.49 8.95
C PRO A 359 -13.60 -3.48 9.86
N TYR A 360 -13.95 -2.31 9.32
CA TYR A 360 -14.67 -1.25 10.03
C TYR A 360 -16.09 -1.10 9.49
N VAL A 361 -17.11 -1.14 10.34
CA VAL A 361 -18.49 -0.84 9.90
C VAL A 361 -18.69 0.67 9.94
N THR A 362 -19.02 1.31 8.82
CA THR A 362 -19.13 2.78 8.74
C THR A 362 -20.19 3.40 9.65
N THR A 363 -21.03 2.58 10.29
CA THR A 363 -22.06 2.99 11.24
C THR A 363 -21.65 2.91 12.72
N ASP A 364 -20.48 2.37 13.04
CA ASP A 364 -20.05 2.19 14.44
C ASP A 364 -19.64 3.51 15.10
N HIS A 365 -19.33 4.55 14.30
CA HIS A 365 -19.03 5.90 14.75
C HIS A 365 -19.86 6.96 14.00
N PRO A 366 -19.89 8.22 14.51
CA PRO A 366 -20.35 9.36 13.71
C PRO A 366 -19.66 9.40 12.34
N ARG A 367 -20.41 9.82 11.33
CA ARG A 367 -19.99 9.77 9.93
C ARG A 367 -20.57 10.94 9.15
N PRO A 368 -19.95 11.34 8.03
CA PRO A 368 -20.51 12.34 7.14
C PRO A 368 -21.93 11.98 6.69
N PRO A 369 -22.86 12.96 6.63
CA PRO A 369 -24.16 12.76 6.00
C PRO A 369 -24.00 12.24 4.57
N GLY A 370 -24.77 11.21 4.20
CA GLY A 370 -24.73 10.64 2.86
C GLY A 370 -23.67 9.55 2.62
N LEU A 371 -22.71 9.33 3.54
CA LEU A 371 -21.76 8.21 3.42
C LEU A 371 -22.53 6.87 3.38
N ALA A 372 -22.13 5.95 2.50
CA ALA A 372 -22.78 4.64 2.42
C ALA A 372 -22.62 3.85 3.73
N LYS A 373 -23.68 3.15 4.14
CA LYS A 373 -23.65 2.21 5.27
C LYS A 373 -23.09 0.88 4.79
N ARG A 374 -21.82 0.62 5.04
CA ARG A 374 -21.13 -0.59 4.58
C ARG A 374 -20.01 -0.99 5.54
N ILE A 375 -19.43 -2.15 5.27
CA ILE A 375 -18.20 -2.59 5.89
C ILE A 375 -17.06 -2.11 5.01
N MET A 376 -16.10 -1.43 5.62
CA MET A 376 -14.87 -0.95 5.01
C MET A 376 -13.74 -1.92 5.33
N THR A 377 -12.93 -2.20 4.31
CA THR A 377 -11.70 -3.01 4.36
C THR A 377 -10.64 -2.31 3.52
N ALA A 378 -9.38 -2.74 3.61
CA ALA A 378 -8.33 -2.20 2.75
C ALA A 378 -8.68 -2.42 1.26
N GLN A 379 -9.14 -3.63 0.93
CA GLN A 379 -9.57 -3.97 -0.42
C GLN A 379 -10.75 -3.11 -0.89
N ALA A 380 -11.69 -2.75 -0.01
CA ALA A 380 -12.81 -1.86 -0.36
C ALA A 380 -12.36 -0.42 -0.61
N ALA A 381 -11.48 0.12 0.23
CA ALA A 381 -10.92 1.45 0.03
C ALA A 381 -10.16 1.56 -1.29
N PHE A 382 -9.34 0.57 -1.65
CA PHE A 382 -8.64 0.54 -2.93
C PHE A 382 -9.58 0.24 -4.11
N ALA A 383 -10.61 -0.58 -3.92
CA ALA A 383 -11.63 -0.79 -4.95
C ALA A 383 -12.35 0.51 -5.31
N ASP A 384 -12.69 1.35 -4.33
CA ASP A 384 -13.23 2.69 -4.56
C ASP A 384 -12.20 3.60 -5.25
N ALA A 385 -10.91 3.43 -4.95
CA ALA A 385 -9.83 4.12 -5.64
C ALA A 385 -9.59 3.61 -7.07
N GLY A 386 -10.31 2.59 -7.54
CA GLY A 386 -10.16 2.00 -8.87
C GLY A 386 -9.05 0.94 -8.98
N VAL A 387 -8.55 0.44 -7.84
CA VAL A 387 -7.48 -0.56 -7.75
C VAL A 387 -7.99 -1.86 -7.13
N GLU A 388 -7.73 -2.97 -7.79
CA GLU A 388 -8.03 -4.30 -7.28
C GLU A 388 -6.91 -4.77 -6.35
N LEU A 389 -7.15 -4.86 -5.05
CA LEU A 389 -6.21 -5.47 -4.10
C LEU A 389 -6.54 -6.95 -3.93
N ARG A 390 -5.83 -7.84 -4.64
CA ARG A 390 -6.05 -9.29 -4.63
C ARG A 390 -5.25 -9.93 -3.52
N THR A 391 -5.92 -10.67 -2.64
CA THR A 391 -5.26 -11.42 -1.56
C THR A 391 -5.42 -12.92 -1.83
N ALA A 392 -4.44 -13.73 -1.40
CA ALA A 392 -4.46 -15.17 -1.58
C ALA A 392 -5.42 -15.90 -0.60
N GLY A 393 -6.10 -15.18 0.29
CA GLY A 393 -7.00 -15.73 1.29
C GLY A 393 -6.78 -15.11 2.66
N VAL A 394 -6.71 -15.96 3.70
CA VAL A 394 -6.47 -15.54 5.09
C VAL A 394 -5.00 -15.16 5.27
N PRO A 395 -4.68 -14.07 6.00
CA PRO A 395 -3.29 -13.75 6.36
C PRO A 395 -2.57 -14.94 7.02
N ASN A 396 -1.28 -15.11 6.77
CA ASN A 396 -0.53 -16.21 7.38
C ASN A 396 -0.03 -15.80 8.77
N GLU A 397 -0.26 -16.66 9.76
CA GLU A 397 0.34 -16.52 11.08
C GLU A 397 1.78 -17.04 11.06
N VAL A 398 2.72 -16.21 11.50
CA VAL A 398 4.12 -16.55 11.67
C VAL A 398 4.36 -16.95 13.13
N PRO A 399 4.74 -18.21 13.39
CA PRO A 399 5.08 -18.66 14.74
C PRO A 399 6.28 -17.93 15.34
N LEU A 400 6.26 -17.72 16.65
CA LEU A 400 7.43 -17.26 17.41
C LEU A 400 8.25 -18.47 17.89
N ALA A 401 9.46 -18.63 17.36
CA ALA A 401 10.40 -19.66 17.80
C ALA A 401 11.52 -19.03 18.65
N GLY A 402 11.28 -18.91 19.95
CA GLY A 402 12.27 -18.40 20.91
C GLY A 402 11.62 -17.75 22.12
N THR A 403 12.21 -17.95 23.31
CA THR A 403 11.76 -17.34 24.57
C THR A 403 12.75 -16.27 25.01
N GLY A 404 12.28 -15.07 25.42
CA GLY A 404 13.10 -14.05 26.08
C GLY A 404 13.66 -12.92 25.20
N ALA A 405 13.24 -12.81 23.94
CA ALA A 405 13.54 -11.65 23.09
C ALA A 405 12.57 -10.49 23.42
N ASP A 406 13.04 -9.25 23.28
CA ASP A 406 12.20 -8.05 23.38
C ASP A 406 11.20 -7.91 22.20
N LEU A 407 11.41 -8.69 21.12
CA LEU A 407 10.60 -8.72 19.89
C LEU A 407 10.44 -7.34 19.24
N LEU A 408 11.48 -6.50 19.37
CA LEU A 408 11.58 -5.22 18.69
C LEU A 408 12.10 -5.43 17.27
N TRP A 409 11.33 -5.00 16.28
CA TRP A 409 11.72 -5.07 14.88
C TRP A 409 12.42 -3.79 14.45
N SER A 410 13.53 -3.93 13.76
CA SER A 410 14.25 -2.87 13.06
C SER A 410 14.00 -2.92 11.56
N ALA A 411 14.27 -1.83 10.84
CA ALA A 411 14.19 -1.82 9.37
C ALA A 411 15.06 -2.92 8.72
N ALA A 412 16.20 -3.27 9.33
CA ALA A 412 17.08 -4.34 8.89
C ALA A 412 16.38 -5.71 8.92
N GLU A 413 15.71 -6.01 10.03
CA GLU A 413 15.01 -7.29 10.23
C GLU A 413 13.74 -7.36 9.38
N LEU A 414 13.01 -6.24 9.21
CA LEU A 414 11.82 -6.18 8.36
C LEU A 414 12.16 -6.42 6.89
N HIS A 415 13.21 -5.78 6.37
CA HIS A 415 13.64 -6.05 4.99
C HIS A 415 14.16 -7.48 4.83
N ALA A 416 14.96 -7.99 5.76
CA ALA A 416 15.39 -9.39 5.73
C ALA A 416 14.19 -10.36 5.74
N ALA A 417 13.15 -10.03 6.51
CA ALA A 417 11.91 -10.77 6.56
C ALA A 417 11.16 -10.74 5.22
N MET A 418 11.04 -9.57 4.59
CA MET A 418 10.41 -9.44 3.28
C MET A 418 11.13 -10.30 2.24
N VAL A 419 12.45 -10.13 2.09
CA VAL A 419 13.22 -10.85 1.06
C VAL A 419 13.15 -12.37 1.24
N SER A 420 13.04 -12.85 2.49
CA SER A 420 13.01 -14.28 2.81
C SER A 420 11.63 -14.93 2.79
N GLN A 421 10.56 -14.20 3.14
CA GLN A 421 9.21 -14.77 3.26
C GLN A 421 8.27 -14.38 2.15
N PHE A 422 8.39 -13.17 1.61
CA PHE A 422 7.42 -12.70 0.62
C PHE A 422 7.50 -13.59 -0.62
N SER A 423 6.49 -14.44 -0.81
CA SER A 423 6.56 -15.54 -1.77
C SER A 423 6.62 -15.05 -3.23
N LEU A 424 6.14 -13.83 -3.46
CA LEU A 424 6.13 -13.13 -4.74
C LEU A 424 7.29 -12.14 -4.88
N HIS A 425 8.21 -12.06 -3.90
CA HIS A 425 9.31 -11.12 -3.93
C HIS A 425 10.20 -11.32 -5.14
N ARG A 426 10.48 -10.22 -5.83
CA ARG A 426 11.46 -10.09 -6.90
C ARG A 426 11.92 -8.65 -6.88
N ASP A 427 13.24 -8.44 -6.94
CA ASP A 427 13.83 -7.11 -7.11
C ASP A 427 13.66 -6.68 -8.58
N VAL A 428 12.41 -6.36 -8.96
CA VAL A 428 11.97 -5.85 -10.27
C VAL A 428 10.70 -4.99 -10.11
N GLN A 429 10.33 -4.23 -11.13
CA GLN A 429 9.03 -3.57 -11.21
C GLN A 429 7.88 -4.60 -11.26
N GLN A 430 7.00 -4.60 -10.27
CA GLN A 430 5.87 -5.52 -10.22
C GLN A 430 4.71 -5.02 -9.38
N TRP A 431 3.47 -5.40 -9.74
CA TRP A 431 2.28 -5.11 -8.94
C TRP A 431 2.09 -6.12 -7.80
N LYS A 432 3.13 -6.26 -6.97
CA LYS A 432 3.17 -7.19 -5.84
C LYS A 432 3.53 -6.41 -4.58
N LEU A 433 2.82 -6.69 -3.50
CA LEU A 433 3.01 -6.00 -2.22
C LEU A 433 3.00 -7.02 -1.07
N TRP A 434 3.84 -6.78 -0.07
CA TRP A 434 3.87 -7.53 1.18
C TRP A 434 3.52 -6.62 2.35
N GLY A 435 2.57 -7.06 3.17
CA GLY A 435 2.19 -6.41 4.41
C GLY A 435 2.53 -7.30 5.60
N PHE A 436 3.14 -6.72 6.64
CA PHE A 436 3.55 -7.46 7.82
C PHE A 436 3.01 -6.83 9.11
N ILE A 437 2.33 -7.60 9.96
CA ILE A 437 1.89 -7.13 11.27
C ILE A 437 2.87 -7.66 12.31
N ALA A 438 3.69 -6.74 12.83
CA ALA A 438 4.73 -7.02 13.79
C ALA A 438 4.32 -6.58 15.20
N ASN A 439 5.08 -7.00 16.22
CA ASN A 439 4.75 -6.67 17.61
C ASN A 439 5.03 -5.19 17.92
N ARG A 440 6.30 -4.77 17.83
CA ARG A 440 6.76 -3.42 18.16
C ARG A 440 7.97 -3.05 17.30
N TYR A 441 8.09 -1.77 16.95
CA TYR A 441 9.27 -1.23 16.26
C TYR A 441 10.33 -0.76 17.26
N THR A 442 11.59 -0.67 16.84
CA THR A 442 12.67 -0.11 17.67
C THR A 442 12.43 1.34 18.12
N SER A 443 11.60 2.10 17.38
CA SER A 443 11.10 3.41 17.80
C SER A 443 9.67 3.24 18.36
N PRO A 444 9.42 3.54 19.65
CA PRO A 444 8.17 3.19 20.32
C PRO A 444 6.94 3.98 19.83
N SER A 445 7.14 5.14 19.19
CA SER A 445 6.05 5.96 18.65
C SER A 445 5.60 5.56 17.24
N THR A 446 6.25 4.58 16.61
CA THR A 446 5.97 4.17 15.23
C THR A 446 4.80 3.20 15.17
N ASP A 447 3.72 3.58 14.50
CA ASP A 447 2.55 2.75 14.23
C ASP A 447 2.69 2.00 12.90
N GLY A 448 3.33 2.63 11.91
CA GLY A 448 3.53 2.07 10.57
C GLY A 448 4.85 2.45 9.92
N VAL A 449 5.30 1.63 8.98
CA VAL A 449 6.53 1.84 8.21
C VAL A 449 6.42 1.15 6.85
N MET A 450 6.60 1.89 5.75
CA MET A 450 7.15 1.30 4.53
C MET A 450 8.66 1.18 4.76
N PHE A 451 9.30 0.03 4.56
CA PHE A 451 10.67 -0.20 5.07
C PHE A 451 11.67 -0.69 4.02
N ASP A 452 11.23 -1.03 2.82
CA ASP A 452 12.05 -1.74 1.83
C ASP A 452 12.87 -0.80 0.93
N TYR A 453 13.49 0.22 1.51
CA TYR A 453 14.37 1.14 0.77
C TYR A 453 15.86 0.72 0.81
N LEU A 454 16.16 -0.51 1.23
CA LEU A 454 17.52 -0.97 1.52
C LEU A 454 18.28 -1.38 0.25
N GLY A 455 18.76 -0.40 -0.53
CA GLY A 455 19.70 -0.59 -1.65
C GLY A 455 19.37 -1.73 -2.63
N GLU A 456 18.08 -1.99 -2.79
CA GLU A 456 17.55 -2.74 -3.93
C GLU A 456 17.20 -1.73 -5.02
N SER A 457 17.33 -2.15 -6.28
CA SER A 457 17.03 -1.28 -7.41
C SER A 457 15.53 -0.92 -7.46
N TYR A 458 14.68 -1.67 -6.74
CA TYR A 458 13.23 -1.65 -6.90
C TYR A 458 12.45 -1.70 -5.55
N GLN A 459 12.33 -0.54 -4.90
CA GLN A 459 11.67 -0.26 -3.60
C GLN A 459 10.11 -0.34 -3.62
N ARG A 460 9.44 -0.11 -2.48
CA ARG A 460 7.97 0.07 -2.33
C ARG A 460 7.13 -1.22 -2.38
N GLN A 461 7.75 -2.36 -2.13
CA GLN A 461 7.16 -3.70 -2.08
C GLN A 461 6.83 -4.17 -0.65
N GLY A 462 7.27 -3.47 0.41
CA GLY A 462 7.12 -3.93 1.79
C GLY A 462 6.64 -2.84 2.77
N LEU A 463 5.58 -3.15 3.52
CA LEU A 463 5.07 -2.31 4.61
C LEU A 463 4.79 -3.12 5.88
N ALA A 464 4.86 -2.48 7.03
CA ALA A 464 4.53 -3.07 8.31
C ALA A 464 3.72 -2.13 9.21
N ILE A 465 2.85 -2.72 10.05
CA ILE A 465 2.15 -2.06 11.17
C ILE A 465 2.55 -2.74 12.48
N PHE A 466 2.63 -1.96 13.56
CA PHE A 466 3.06 -2.43 14.88
C PHE A 466 1.91 -2.53 15.87
N TYR A 467 1.52 -3.77 16.17
CA TYR A 467 0.32 -4.08 16.96
C TYR A 467 0.32 -3.51 18.38
N GLU A 468 1.46 -3.50 19.07
CA GLU A 468 1.55 -2.96 20.43
C GLU A 468 1.49 -1.42 20.45
N ALA A 469 2.04 -0.74 19.44
CA ALA A 469 1.87 0.70 19.28
C ALA A 469 0.40 1.05 19.03
N ALA A 470 -0.26 0.33 18.11
CA ALA A 470 -1.69 0.46 17.85
C ALA A 470 -2.54 0.22 19.12
N LYS A 471 -2.16 -0.73 19.99
CA LYS A 471 -2.84 -0.94 21.28
C LYS A 471 -2.67 0.25 22.24
N GLU A 472 -1.44 0.76 22.36
CA GLU A 472 -1.11 1.90 23.22
C GLU A 472 -1.87 3.17 22.79
N PHE A 473 -2.02 3.39 21.48
CA PHE A 473 -2.87 4.46 20.92
C PHE A 473 -4.37 4.13 20.96
N GLY A 474 -4.74 2.88 21.24
CA GLY A 474 -6.13 2.43 21.31
C GLY A 474 -6.79 2.26 19.94
N TYR A 475 -6.01 2.01 18.89
CA TYR A 475 -6.44 1.85 17.50
C TYR A 475 -6.82 0.41 17.14
N THR A 476 -6.35 -0.59 17.91
CA THR A 476 -6.66 -2.00 17.68
C THR A 476 -8.16 -2.27 17.67
N GLY A 477 -8.65 -2.93 16.61
CA GLY A 477 -10.06 -3.26 16.47
C GLY A 477 -10.96 -2.06 16.13
N LYS A 478 -10.38 -0.89 15.84
CA LYS A 478 -11.11 0.35 15.53
C LYS A 478 -10.80 0.86 14.12
N ARG A 479 -11.48 1.94 13.75
CA ARG A 479 -11.34 2.58 12.44
C ARG A 479 -9.92 3.12 12.19
N GLU A 480 -9.24 3.58 13.23
CA GLU A 480 -7.89 4.15 13.17
C GLU A 480 -6.87 3.09 12.72
N GLY A 481 -6.97 1.85 13.22
CA GLY A 481 -6.07 0.77 12.78
C GLY A 481 -6.24 0.40 11.30
N LEU A 482 -7.48 0.44 10.78
CA LEU A 482 -7.73 0.26 9.35
C LEU A 482 -7.23 1.46 8.53
N PHE A 483 -7.36 2.68 9.07
CA PHE A 483 -6.85 3.90 8.46
C PHE A 483 -5.32 3.82 8.27
N SER A 484 -4.56 3.51 9.32
CA SER A 484 -3.10 3.34 9.26
C SER A 484 -2.70 2.29 8.22
N TRP A 485 -3.40 1.15 8.17
CA TRP A 485 -3.11 0.12 7.18
C TRP A 485 -3.30 0.59 5.72
N ILE A 486 -4.37 1.34 5.44
CA ILE A 486 -4.61 1.90 4.11
C ILE A 486 -3.59 3.00 3.78
N HIS A 487 -3.22 3.80 4.77
CA HIS A 487 -2.19 4.84 4.67
C HIS A 487 -0.85 4.28 4.21
N GLU A 488 -0.36 3.21 4.86
CA GLU A 488 0.91 2.58 4.49
C GLU A 488 0.88 1.96 3.08
N ILE A 489 -0.25 1.38 2.65
CA ILE A 489 -0.40 0.93 1.25
C ILE A 489 -0.37 2.12 0.28
N GLY A 490 -0.87 3.29 0.69
CA GLY A 490 -0.75 4.54 -0.05
C GLY A 490 0.70 4.93 -0.31
N HIS A 491 1.59 4.76 0.67
CA HIS A 491 3.04 4.96 0.47
C HIS A 491 3.64 3.98 -0.53
N ALA A 492 3.23 2.70 -0.53
CA ALA A 492 3.68 1.76 -1.54
C ALA A 492 3.31 2.20 -2.99
N LEU A 493 2.21 2.93 -3.13
CA LEU A 493 1.74 3.56 -4.38
C LEU A 493 2.35 4.95 -4.65
N ASN A 494 3.43 5.30 -3.96
CA ASN A 494 4.18 6.55 -4.12
C ASN A 494 3.36 7.82 -3.75
N LEU A 495 2.47 7.72 -2.76
CA LEU A 495 1.72 8.87 -2.25
C LEU A 495 2.39 9.47 -1.00
N LEU A 496 2.72 10.76 -1.05
CA LEU A 496 3.26 11.50 0.10
C LEU A 496 2.17 11.91 1.08
N HIS A 497 2.56 12.25 2.31
CA HIS A 497 1.64 12.92 3.24
C HIS A 497 1.09 14.20 2.63
N SER A 498 -0.12 14.58 3.03
CA SER A 498 -0.81 15.73 2.46
C SER A 498 -0.04 17.05 2.58
N TRP A 499 0.68 17.28 3.68
CA TRP A 499 1.49 18.48 3.91
C TRP A 499 2.87 18.46 3.21
N GLU A 500 3.28 17.33 2.63
CA GLU A 500 4.59 17.18 1.99
C GLU A 500 4.58 17.45 0.49
N LYS A 501 3.38 17.52 -0.11
CA LYS A 501 3.18 17.72 -1.56
C LYS A 501 3.67 19.11 -1.98
N GLN A 502 4.66 19.21 -2.87
CA GLN A 502 5.33 20.50 -3.14
C GLN A 502 4.67 21.33 -4.27
N PRO A 503 4.91 22.66 -4.32
CA PRO A 503 4.63 23.51 -5.49
C PRO A 503 5.38 23.06 -6.76
N PRO A 504 4.90 23.35 -7.99
CA PRO A 504 3.91 24.38 -8.34
C PRO A 504 2.45 23.94 -8.19
N SER A 505 2.18 22.70 -7.79
CA SER A 505 0.86 22.31 -7.32
C SER A 505 0.49 23.09 -6.05
N GLN A 506 -0.66 23.76 -6.06
CA GLN A 506 -1.23 24.32 -4.83
C GLN A 506 -1.41 23.18 -3.84
N LEU A 507 -0.71 23.20 -2.70
CA LEU A 507 -0.99 22.34 -1.55
C LEU A 507 -2.51 22.33 -1.30
N GLY A 508 -3.07 21.20 -0.86
CA GLY A 508 -4.49 21.11 -0.51
C GLY A 508 -4.92 22.17 0.52
N PRO A 509 -6.19 22.24 0.90
CA PRO A 509 -6.68 23.19 1.90
C PRO A 509 -5.76 23.24 3.13
N LEU A 510 -5.50 24.43 3.67
CA LEU A 510 -4.65 24.63 4.85
C LEU A 510 -3.26 23.99 4.73
N GLN A 511 -2.60 24.18 3.58
CA GLN A 511 -1.26 23.63 3.30
C GLN A 511 -1.23 22.08 3.36
N GLY A 512 -2.30 21.43 2.93
CA GLY A 512 -2.44 19.96 2.98
C GLY A 512 -3.04 19.44 4.29
N HIS A 513 -2.88 20.14 5.42
CA HIS A 513 -3.48 19.71 6.70
C HIS A 513 -5.01 19.76 6.72
N GLY A 514 -5.65 20.40 5.74
CA GLY A 514 -7.10 20.39 5.55
C GLY A 514 -7.59 19.31 4.58
N ASP A 515 -6.72 18.44 4.07
CA ASP A 515 -7.14 17.35 3.18
C ASP A 515 -7.89 16.26 3.96
N LEU A 516 -9.02 15.82 3.43
CA LEU A 516 -9.75 14.64 3.91
C LEU A 516 -9.31 13.43 3.09
N SER A 517 -8.14 12.88 3.42
CA SER A 517 -7.51 11.79 2.70
C SER A 517 -6.92 10.76 3.67
N PHE A 518 -6.79 9.52 3.21
CA PHE A 518 -5.96 8.52 3.87
C PHE A 518 -4.51 8.99 4.07
N MET A 519 -3.98 9.90 3.25
CA MET A 519 -2.61 10.41 3.37
C MET A 519 -2.46 11.62 4.31
N ASN A 520 -3.45 11.89 5.15
CA ASN A 520 -3.37 12.90 6.21
C ASN A 520 -3.39 12.20 7.58
N TYR A 521 -2.90 12.85 8.64
CA TYR A 521 -3.09 12.36 10.00
C TYR A 521 -4.30 13.04 10.62
N ALA A 522 -5.17 12.25 11.25
CA ALA A 522 -6.42 12.76 11.80
C ALA A 522 -6.18 13.76 12.95
N ASP A 523 -5.13 13.56 13.75
CA ASP A 523 -4.70 14.46 14.83
C ASP A 523 -3.99 15.73 14.32
N GLU A 524 -3.46 15.70 13.10
CA GLU A 524 -2.88 16.88 12.41
C GLU A 524 -3.88 17.64 11.53
N TYR A 525 -5.16 17.28 11.51
CA TYR A 525 -6.18 17.94 10.68
C TYR A 525 -6.56 19.35 11.17
N TRP A 526 -6.50 20.36 10.29
CA TRP A 526 -6.76 21.78 10.65
C TRP A 526 -8.13 22.33 10.24
N GLY A 527 -8.98 21.53 9.60
CA GLY A 527 -10.23 22.00 8.96
C GLY A 527 -11.47 22.14 9.86
N GLY A 528 -11.37 21.88 11.18
CA GLY A 528 -12.52 21.91 12.10
C GLY A 528 -13.00 23.32 12.51
N PRO A 529 -14.27 23.50 12.91
CA PRO A 529 -14.88 24.81 13.21
C PRO A 529 -14.19 25.64 14.30
N ASN A 530 -13.29 25.04 15.09
CA ASN A 530 -12.52 25.72 16.13
C ASN A 530 -11.00 25.66 15.97
N GLY A 531 -10.43 24.87 15.04
CA GLY A 531 -8.97 24.68 14.86
C GLY A 531 -8.16 24.26 16.12
N GLN A 532 -8.82 24.09 17.27
CA GLN A 532 -8.20 23.80 18.55
C GLN A 532 -7.77 22.34 18.64
N GLU A 533 -6.63 22.13 19.29
CA GLU A 533 -5.85 20.88 19.35
C GLU A 533 -6.65 19.66 19.80
N GLY A 534 -7.67 19.82 20.65
CA GLY A 534 -8.47 18.72 21.21
C GLY A 534 -9.60 18.17 20.33
N ASP A 535 -10.01 18.87 19.26
CA ASP A 535 -11.18 18.50 18.44
C ASP A 535 -10.80 18.04 17.01
N ARG A 536 -9.50 17.96 16.69
CA ARG A 536 -9.00 17.75 15.31
C ARG A 536 -9.38 16.39 14.72
N GLU A 537 -9.10 15.32 15.47
CA GLU A 537 -9.39 13.95 15.05
C GLU A 537 -10.89 13.73 14.87
N ALA A 538 -11.71 14.21 15.81
CA ALA A 538 -13.16 14.15 15.70
C ALA A 538 -13.67 14.91 14.46
N ALA A 539 -13.17 16.13 14.24
CA ALA A 539 -13.52 16.94 13.07
C ALA A 539 -13.11 16.28 11.75
N PHE A 540 -11.95 15.61 11.71
CA PHE A 540 -11.52 14.83 10.55
C PHE A 540 -12.52 13.72 10.25
N TYR A 541 -12.80 12.84 11.22
CA TYR A 541 -13.68 11.70 10.99
C TYR A 541 -15.15 12.06 10.76
N ASP A 542 -15.62 13.19 11.27
CA ASP A 542 -16.97 13.71 10.99
C ASP A 542 -17.14 14.13 9.52
N ALA A 543 -16.05 14.47 8.83
CA ALA A 543 -16.04 14.90 7.43
C ALA A 543 -15.41 13.87 6.46
N PHE A 544 -14.59 12.95 6.96
CA PHE A 544 -13.83 12.00 6.16
C PHE A 544 -14.73 10.91 5.53
N THR A 545 -14.68 10.81 4.20
CA THR A 545 -15.51 9.90 3.42
C THR A 545 -14.84 8.58 3.07
N TRP A 546 -13.70 8.26 3.71
CA TRP A 546 -12.93 7.03 3.47
C TRP A 546 -12.42 6.91 2.03
N THR A 547 -11.81 7.99 1.53
CA THR A 547 -11.25 8.04 0.17
C THR A 547 -9.96 8.84 0.15
N PHE A 548 -9.21 8.73 -0.94
CA PHE A 548 -8.09 9.62 -1.25
C PHE A 548 -8.62 10.93 -1.88
N THR A 549 -7.83 12.00 -1.85
CA THR A 549 -8.12 13.22 -2.60
C THR A 549 -8.22 12.94 -4.10
N ALA A 550 -8.96 13.78 -4.84
CA ALA A 550 -9.11 13.63 -6.29
C ALA A 550 -7.77 13.54 -7.04
N ARG A 551 -6.72 14.20 -6.54
CA ARG A 551 -5.42 14.19 -7.19
C ARG A 551 -4.59 12.94 -6.85
N GLU A 552 -4.67 12.43 -5.64
CA GLU A 552 -4.11 11.11 -5.30
C GLU A 552 -4.81 10.02 -6.10
N LEU A 553 -6.14 10.06 -6.22
CA LEU A 553 -6.88 9.16 -7.11
C LEU A 553 -6.38 9.27 -8.55
N ARG A 554 -6.17 10.49 -9.06
CA ARG A 554 -5.60 10.71 -10.40
C ARG A 554 -4.22 10.05 -10.54
N HIS A 555 -3.34 10.15 -9.55
CA HIS A 555 -2.03 9.49 -9.55
C HIS A 555 -2.16 7.96 -9.51
N ILE A 556 -2.92 7.41 -8.57
CA ILE A 556 -3.14 5.97 -8.42
C ILE A 556 -3.71 5.38 -9.73
N ARG A 557 -4.70 6.04 -10.33
CA ARG A 557 -5.43 5.56 -11.50
C ARG A 557 -4.68 5.77 -12.82
N HIS A 558 -4.02 6.92 -12.98
CA HIS A 558 -3.50 7.39 -14.26
C HIS A 558 -2.05 7.87 -14.24
N GLY A 559 -1.35 7.83 -13.11
CA GLY A 559 0.09 8.09 -13.07
C GLY A 559 0.85 7.17 -14.03
N PHE A 560 1.96 7.66 -14.58
CA PHE A 560 2.80 6.83 -15.46
C PHE A 560 3.26 5.57 -14.73
N TYR A 561 3.45 4.47 -15.45
CA TYR A 561 3.72 3.14 -14.90
C TYR A 561 4.72 3.16 -13.73
N ARG A 562 5.93 3.69 -13.99
CA ARG A 562 7.02 3.75 -13.02
C ARG A 562 6.73 4.65 -11.82
N HIS A 563 5.86 5.65 -11.98
CA HIS A 563 5.55 6.56 -10.88
C HIS A 563 4.71 5.86 -9.81
N VAL A 564 3.99 4.79 -10.17
CA VAL A 564 2.98 4.15 -9.31
C VAL A 564 3.36 2.71 -8.96
N VAL A 565 3.83 1.91 -9.92
CA VAL A 565 4.12 0.47 -9.72
C VAL A 565 5.15 0.26 -8.61
N MET A 566 4.97 -0.75 -7.76
CA MET A 566 5.99 -1.14 -6.79
C MET A 566 7.24 -1.59 -7.54
N GLY A 567 8.40 -1.21 -7.02
CA GLY A 567 9.66 -1.31 -7.73
C GLY A 567 9.82 -0.29 -8.86
N GLY A 568 8.97 0.72 -8.98
CA GLY A 568 9.08 1.75 -10.02
C GLY A 568 10.19 2.77 -9.75
N ASP A 569 9.86 4.04 -9.93
CA ASP A 569 10.74 5.13 -9.48
C ASP A 569 10.90 5.08 -7.96
N ALA A 570 12.09 5.52 -7.51
CA ALA A 570 12.41 5.62 -6.10
C ALA A 570 11.35 6.42 -5.35
N TRP A 571 11.11 6.08 -4.10
CA TRP A 571 10.13 6.76 -3.27
C TRP A 571 10.27 8.29 -3.32
N ALA A 572 9.13 8.98 -3.32
CA ALA A 572 9.00 10.44 -3.43
C ALA A 572 9.46 11.04 -4.78
N THR A 573 10.13 10.28 -5.63
CA THR A 573 10.43 10.68 -7.00
C THR A 573 9.21 10.43 -7.87
N ASN A 574 8.80 11.45 -8.63
CA ASN A 574 7.61 11.46 -9.47
C ASN A 574 6.33 11.04 -8.73
N SER A 575 6.29 11.23 -7.40
CA SER A 575 5.13 10.98 -6.56
C SER A 575 3.95 11.84 -6.97
N ALA A 576 2.78 11.56 -6.43
CA ALA A 576 1.64 12.47 -6.55
C ALA A 576 2.06 13.87 -6.06
N HIS A 577 2.36 14.77 -7.01
CA HIS A 577 2.76 16.17 -6.81
C HIS A 577 4.23 16.47 -6.49
N GLN A 578 5.18 15.76 -7.11
CA GLN A 578 6.51 16.35 -7.26
C GLN A 578 6.48 17.48 -8.30
N GLY A 579 6.50 18.73 -7.84
CA GLY A 579 7.22 19.76 -8.55
C GLY A 579 8.70 19.67 -8.21
N SER A 580 9.58 20.06 -9.13
CA SER A 580 10.96 20.47 -8.78
C SER A 580 10.87 21.28 -7.49
N LEU A 581 11.63 20.92 -6.45
CA LEU A 581 11.76 21.76 -5.26
C LEU A 581 11.94 23.19 -5.75
N ALA A 582 10.92 24.01 -5.56
CA ALA A 582 11.10 25.43 -5.76
C ALA A 582 12.00 25.84 -4.60
N TYR A 583 13.28 26.06 -4.90
CA TYR A 583 14.28 26.57 -3.95
C TYR A 583 13.99 28.01 -3.51
N ALA A 584 12.75 28.49 -3.68
CA ALA A 584 12.32 29.76 -3.12
C ALA A 584 12.36 29.63 -1.59
N ALA A 585 13.06 30.56 -0.95
CA ALA A 585 13.05 30.65 0.50
C ALA A 585 11.58 30.81 0.97
N PRO A 586 11.12 30.00 1.92
CA PRO A 586 9.80 30.20 2.51
C PRO A 586 9.73 31.59 3.15
N ALA A 587 8.51 32.10 3.35
CA ALA A 587 8.33 33.30 4.16
C ALA A 587 8.96 33.09 5.55
N PRO A 588 9.50 34.15 6.18
CA PRO A 588 10.04 34.06 7.54
C PRO A 588 9.01 33.42 8.49
N SER A 589 9.44 32.42 9.26
CA SER A 589 8.59 31.78 10.27
C SER A 589 8.38 32.73 11.46
N GLU A 590 7.17 32.73 12.01
CA GLU A 590 6.80 33.43 13.26
C GLU A 590 6.68 32.45 14.45
N SER A 591 7.15 31.21 14.31
CA SER A 591 7.04 30.16 15.35
C SER A 591 7.82 30.45 16.62
N GLY A 592 8.76 31.41 16.58
CA GLY A 592 9.74 31.64 17.64
C GLY A 592 10.86 30.60 17.69
N LEU A 593 11.01 29.79 16.64
CA LEU A 593 12.02 28.74 16.52
C LEU A 593 13.16 29.13 15.59
N ARG A 594 14.35 28.61 15.87
CA ARG A 594 15.56 28.68 15.07
C ARG A 594 16.08 27.28 14.78
N LEU A 595 16.37 27.00 13.51
CA LEU A 595 16.96 25.76 13.05
C LEU A 595 18.43 25.98 12.66
N GLU A 596 19.30 25.10 13.12
CA GLU A 596 20.72 25.07 12.76
C GLU A 596 21.10 23.66 12.31
N VAL A 597 21.95 23.57 11.29
CA VAL A 597 22.59 22.33 10.84
C VAL A 597 24.09 22.54 10.92
N SER A 598 24.82 21.58 11.50
CA SER A 598 26.28 21.62 11.60
C SER A 598 26.89 20.23 11.37
N SER A 599 28.18 20.19 11.05
CA SER A 599 28.95 18.96 10.84
C SER A 599 30.45 19.27 10.88
N LYS A 600 31.33 18.26 10.73
CA LYS A 600 32.76 18.52 10.49
C LYS A 600 32.93 19.36 9.22
N ALA A 601 33.89 20.29 9.24
CA ALA A 601 34.17 21.13 8.08
C ALA A 601 34.73 20.33 6.89
N ALA A 602 35.41 19.21 7.16
CA ALA A 602 35.94 18.32 6.15
C ALA A 602 35.82 16.85 6.59
N TYR A 603 35.61 15.98 5.62
CA TYR A 603 35.52 14.53 5.72
C TYR A 603 36.50 13.88 4.74
N SER A 604 37.06 12.74 5.11
CA SER A 604 37.96 11.95 4.26
C SER A 604 37.18 11.09 3.25
N HIS A 605 37.85 10.56 2.22
CA HIS A 605 37.24 9.65 1.26
C HIS A 605 36.67 8.40 1.96
N GLY A 606 35.38 8.13 1.78
CA GLY A 606 34.68 7.04 2.48
C GLY A 606 34.34 7.30 3.94
N GLU A 607 34.61 8.49 4.48
CA GLU A 607 34.19 8.83 5.85
C GLU A 607 32.67 9.01 5.93
N PRO A 608 31.97 8.28 6.81
CA PRO A 608 30.54 8.46 7.04
C PRO A 608 30.21 9.88 7.49
N VAL A 609 29.37 10.58 6.72
CA VAL A 609 28.96 11.95 7.02
C VAL A 609 27.74 11.94 7.94
N THR A 610 27.90 12.57 9.11
CA THR A 610 26.81 12.89 10.04
C THR A 610 26.59 14.41 10.11
N ALA A 611 25.34 14.82 10.34
CA ALA A 611 24.97 16.21 10.59
C ALA A 611 24.28 16.31 11.95
N GLU A 612 24.61 17.33 12.72
CA GLU A 612 23.89 17.69 13.94
C GLU A 612 22.78 18.68 13.58
N ILE A 613 21.56 18.36 13.98
CA ILE A 613 20.39 19.21 13.86
C ILE A 613 20.09 19.80 15.22
N LYS A 614 19.96 21.12 15.28
CA LYS A 614 19.59 21.84 16.49
C LYS A 614 18.37 22.71 16.22
N LEU A 615 17.34 22.51 17.03
CA LEU A 615 16.14 23.35 17.02
C LEU A 615 16.04 24.06 18.37
N SER A 616 16.08 25.39 18.37
CA SER A 616 16.04 26.20 19.60
C SER A 616 15.04 27.34 19.50
N LEU A 617 14.84 28.07 20.59
CA LEU A 617 14.18 29.38 20.52
C LEU A 617 15.03 30.38 19.73
N ASP A 618 14.38 31.25 18.95
CA ASP A 618 15.04 32.35 18.23
C ASP A 618 15.18 33.64 19.09
N GLY A 619 14.54 33.65 20.25
CA GLY A 619 14.53 34.76 21.22
C GLY A 619 13.36 35.74 21.06
N SER A 620 12.48 35.55 20.07
CA SER A 620 11.28 36.38 19.87
C SER A 620 10.15 36.05 20.85
N THR A 621 10.12 34.83 21.38
CA THR A 621 9.15 34.35 22.38
C THR A 621 9.86 33.70 23.58
N PRO A 622 9.23 33.68 24.77
CA PRO A 622 9.77 32.95 25.93
C PRO A 622 9.59 31.43 25.84
N SER A 623 8.72 30.96 24.94
CA SER A 623 8.47 29.54 24.70
C SER A 623 7.86 29.29 23.32
N ALA A 624 8.10 28.12 22.73
CA ALA A 624 7.54 27.68 21.46
C ALA A 624 7.22 26.17 21.46
N GLN A 625 6.24 25.74 20.68
CA GLN A 625 5.93 24.31 20.49
C GLN A 625 6.79 23.75 19.36
N ALA A 626 7.35 22.56 19.58
CA ALA A 626 8.13 21.82 18.60
C ALA A 626 7.77 20.33 18.62
N SER A 627 8.12 19.62 17.57
CA SER A 627 8.10 18.17 17.49
C SER A 627 9.43 17.63 18.01
N ALA A 628 9.38 16.57 18.82
CA ALA A 628 10.57 15.95 19.41
C ALA A 628 11.46 15.26 18.37
N ASP A 629 10.89 14.77 17.27
CA ASP A 629 11.60 14.03 16.24
C ASP A 629 12.25 14.98 15.21
N LEU A 630 13.58 15.02 15.20
CA LEU A 630 14.38 15.80 14.25
C LEU A 630 15.12 14.91 13.25
N ARG A 631 14.66 13.68 13.02
CA ARG A 631 15.25 12.77 12.02
C ARG A 631 14.64 13.03 10.64
N PRO A 632 15.43 12.96 9.55
CA PRO A 632 14.91 13.01 8.17
C PRO A 632 13.89 11.92 7.84
N GLY A 633 13.91 10.79 8.57
CA GLY A 633 12.92 9.70 8.45
C GLY A 633 11.56 9.99 9.11
N GLY A 634 11.45 11.09 9.86
CA GLY A 634 10.21 11.57 10.46
C GLY A 634 9.40 12.48 9.52
N ASN A 635 8.48 13.23 10.12
CA ASN A 635 7.49 14.04 9.38
C ASN A 635 7.83 15.54 9.33
N CYS A 636 8.77 16.00 10.16
CA CYS A 636 8.97 17.43 10.39
C CYS A 636 10.27 18.01 9.83
N LEU A 637 11.24 17.19 9.41
CA LEU A 637 12.54 17.67 8.94
C LEU A 637 12.85 17.20 7.51
N ALA A 638 13.25 18.12 6.65
CA ALA A 638 13.86 17.83 5.35
C ALA A 638 15.28 18.40 5.29
N LEU A 639 16.23 17.60 4.79
CA LEU A 639 17.59 18.05 4.50
C LEU A 639 17.79 18.17 2.99
N LEU A 640 18.34 19.31 2.55
CA LEU A 640 18.74 19.56 1.18
C LEU A 640 20.26 19.45 1.07
N VAL A 641 20.72 18.72 0.06
CA VAL A 641 22.13 18.54 -0.26
C VAL A 641 22.39 19.12 -1.64
N THR A 642 23.31 20.08 -1.72
CA THR A 642 23.88 20.57 -2.97
C THR A 642 25.22 19.90 -3.20
N ASP A 643 25.34 19.19 -4.33
CA ASP A 643 26.55 18.49 -4.73
C ASP A 643 27.62 19.43 -5.34
N PRO A 644 28.85 18.94 -5.58
CA PRO A 644 29.93 19.75 -6.16
C PRO A 644 29.65 20.26 -7.59
N ALA A 645 28.69 19.65 -8.30
CA ALA A 645 28.24 20.11 -9.61
C ALA A 645 27.18 21.22 -9.52
N GLY A 646 26.77 21.61 -8.30
CA GLY A 646 25.75 22.61 -8.03
C GLY A 646 24.32 22.08 -8.15
N ARG A 647 24.13 20.76 -8.21
CA ARG A 647 22.80 20.14 -8.21
C ARG A 647 22.33 20.01 -6.77
N THR A 648 21.18 20.60 -6.47
CA THR A 648 20.52 20.45 -5.17
C THR A 648 19.43 19.37 -5.25
N GLY A 649 19.26 18.61 -4.19
CA GLY A 649 18.15 17.66 -4.01
C GLY A 649 17.91 17.35 -2.52
N PRO A 650 16.74 16.79 -2.16
CA PRO A 650 16.49 16.37 -0.79
C PRO A 650 17.24 15.07 -0.48
N PHE A 651 17.76 14.94 0.73
CA PHE A 651 18.22 13.67 1.27
C PHE A 651 17.00 12.81 1.63
N ALA A 652 16.89 11.64 0.99
CA ALA A 652 15.83 10.67 1.25
C ALA A 652 16.40 9.52 2.10
N PRO A 653 15.92 9.30 3.33
CA PRO A 653 16.38 8.19 4.17
C PRO A 653 15.92 6.83 3.64
N ILE A 654 16.56 5.75 4.08
CA ILE A 654 16.23 4.37 3.67
C ILE A 654 15.13 3.70 4.49
N ALA A 655 14.47 4.42 5.39
CA ALA A 655 13.32 3.95 6.15
C ALA A 655 12.53 5.19 6.58
N ARG A 656 11.19 5.11 6.53
CA ARG A 656 10.32 6.19 6.96
C ARG A 656 9.32 5.70 7.99
N THR A 657 9.34 6.32 9.15
CA THR A 657 8.48 5.93 10.27
C THR A 657 7.26 6.82 10.34
N CYS A 658 6.07 6.22 10.33
CA CYS A 658 4.80 6.88 10.54
C CYS A 658 4.33 6.63 11.98
N GLY A 659 3.87 7.68 12.66
CA GLY A 659 3.56 7.62 14.08
C GLY A 659 3.20 8.98 14.67
N ALA A 660 2.69 8.96 15.90
CA ALA A 660 2.25 10.17 16.59
C ALA A 660 3.42 11.15 16.81
N SER A 661 3.24 12.40 16.39
CA SER A 661 4.19 13.48 16.61
C SER A 661 4.20 13.87 18.09
N GLN A 662 5.23 13.45 18.85
CA GLN A 662 5.38 13.90 20.23
C GLN A 662 5.73 15.39 20.26
N ARG A 663 4.84 16.20 20.84
CA ARG A 663 5.07 17.65 21.02
C ARG A 663 5.87 17.92 22.29
N VAL A 664 6.78 18.89 22.19
CA VAL A 664 7.62 19.39 23.28
C VAL A 664 7.54 20.91 23.29
N THR A 665 7.48 21.48 24.49
CA THR A 665 7.59 22.93 24.67
C THR A 665 9.06 23.29 24.89
N LEU A 666 9.62 24.13 24.01
CA LEU A 666 10.92 24.74 24.23
C LEU A 666 10.76 25.99 25.07
N ASP A 667 11.54 26.11 26.13
CA ASP A 667 11.53 27.19 27.12
C ASP A 667 12.90 27.31 27.82
N ALA A 668 12.99 28.05 28.92
CA ALA A 668 14.24 28.20 29.66
C ALA A 668 14.77 26.88 30.29
N GLY A 669 13.89 25.90 30.56
CA GLY A 669 14.26 24.58 31.05
C GLY A 669 14.69 23.63 29.95
N THR A 670 14.07 23.73 28.77
CA THR A 670 14.44 22.98 27.55
C THR A 670 14.72 23.94 26.40
N PRO A 671 15.91 24.57 26.35
CA PRO A 671 16.17 25.67 25.43
C PRO A 671 16.39 25.23 23.97
N ALA A 672 16.71 23.95 23.74
CA ALA A 672 16.92 23.39 22.42
C ALA A 672 16.73 21.86 22.40
N LEU A 673 16.36 21.35 21.23
CA LEU A 673 16.42 19.94 20.86
C LEU A 673 17.64 19.70 19.96
N TYR A 674 18.21 18.52 20.07
CA TYR A 674 19.39 18.10 19.32
C TYR A 674 19.18 16.70 18.78
N ASP A 675 19.66 16.45 17.57
CA ASP A 675 19.72 15.13 16.98
C ASP A 675 20.94 14.99 16.06
N SER A 676 21.44 13.77 15.89
CA SER A 676 22.54 13.45 14.98
C SER A 676 22.04 12.50 13.91
N VAL A 677 22.19 12.94 12.66
CA VAL A 677 21.58 12.27 11.52
C VAL A 677 22.67 11.84 10.55
N TYR A 678 22.76 10.53 10.33
CA TYR A 678 23.62 9.99 9.29
C TYR A 678 23.03 10.28 7.91
N ILE A 679 23.82 10.94 7.06
CA ILE A 679 23.41 11.37 5.73
C ILE A 679 24.33 10.82 4.63
N GLY A 680 25.20 9.87 4.96
CA GLY A 680 26.13 9.28 4.00
C GLY A 680 25.46 8.39 2.94
N PHE A 681 24.37 7.71 3.30
CA PHE A 681 23.66 6.79 2.43
C PHE A 681 22.14 6.93 2.60
N GLY A 682 21.43 7.08 1.49
CA GLY A 682 19.98 7.26 1.44
C GLY A 682 19.34 6.42 0.32
N ALA A 683 18.06 6.63 0.06
CA ALA A 683 17.30 5.92 -0.98
C ALA A 683 17.85 6.13 -2.40
N GLY A 684 18.65 7.19 -2.61
CA GLY A 684 19.36 7.47 -3.86
C GLY A 684 20.78 6.89 -3.92
N GLY A 685 21.19 6.07 -2.95
CA GLY A 685 22.55 5.55 -2.80
C GLY A 685 23.46 6.44 -1.95
N LEU A 686 24.76 6.43 -2.24
CA LEU A 686 25.75 7.26 -1.57
C LEU A 686 25.51 8.74 -1.88
N THR A 687 25.33 9.54 -0.84
CA THR A 687 25.07 10.98 -0.98
C THR A 687 26.35 11.78 -1.26
N PHE A 688 27.48 11.29 -0.76
CA PHE A 688 28.80 11.92 -0.86
C PHE A 688 29.76 11.01 -1.64
N ASP A 689 29.44 10.74 -2.90
CA ASP A 689 30.17 9.80 -3.77
C ASP A 689 31.36 10.44 -4.51
N GLN A 690 31.48 11.77 -4.48
CA GLN A 690 32.54 12.52 -5.17
C GLN A 690 33.30 13.45 -4.20
N PRO A 691 34.62 13.61 -4.36
CA PRO A 691 35.34 14.68 -3.69
C PRO A 691 34.86 16.06 -4.15
N GLY A 692 34.75 17.00 -3.22
CA GLY A 692 34.31 18.36 -3.54
C GLY A 692 33.60 19.05 -2.39
N THR A 693 33.13 20.26 -2.67
CA THR A 693 32.38 21.08 -1.72
C THR A 693 30.90 20.78 -1.84
N TYR A 694 30.29 20.45 -0.70
CA TYR A 694 28.85 20.24 -0.59
C TYR A 694 28.23 21.30 0.32
N THR A 695 26.96 21.62 0.10
CA THR A 695 26.18 22.50 0.98
C THR A 695 24.97 21.77 1.51
N LEU A 696 24.73 21.88 2.82
CA LEU A 696 23.57 21.39 3.53
C LEU A 696 22.64 22.56 3.90
N GLN A 697 21.34 22.36 3.77
CA GLN A 697 20.31 23.24 4.30
C GLN A 697 19.17 22.41 4.89
N ALA A 698 18.79 22.70 6.13
CA ALA A 698 17.68 22.03 6.80
C ALA A 698 16.41 22.87 6.73
N ARG A 699 15.26 22.19 6.65
CA ARG A 699 13.92 22.80 6.73
C ARG A 699 13.10 22.03 7.75
N TYR A 700 12.54 22.75 8.71
CA TYR A 700 11.72 22.22 9.78
C TYR A 700 10.28 22.74 9.66
N HIS A 701 9.32 21.83 9.61
CA HIS A 701 7.89 22.14 9.62
C HIS A 701 7.40 22.19 11.07
N ALA A 702 7.09 23.40 11.54
CA ALA A 702 6.67 23.63 12.91
C ALA A 702 5.19 23.26 13.11
N PRO A 703 4.77 22.90 14.34
CA PRO A 703 3.38 22.51 14.63
C PRO A 703 2.32 23.58 14.35
N ASP A 704 2.73 24.85 14.21
CA ASP A 704 1.88 25.98 13.83
C ASP A 704 1.68 26.13 12.31
N GLY A 705 2.33 25.27 11.52
CA GLY A 705 2.30 25.27 10.06
C GLY A 705 3.28 26.20 9.36
N SER A 706 4.15 26.85 10.11
CA SER A 706 5.27 27.60 9.53
C SER A 706 6.45 26.68 9.19
N THR A 707 7.33 27.14 8.30
CA THR A 707 8.57 26.44 7.96
C THR A 707 9.77 27.25 8.41
N VAL A 708 10.63 26.66 9.22
CA VAL A 708 11.89 27.24 9.71
C VAL A 708 13.02 26.68 8.86
N THR A 709 13.84 27.56 8.28
CA THR A 709 14.97 27.15 7.42
C THR A 709 16.29 27.50 8.10
N SER A 710 17.24 26.58 8.07
CA SER A 710 18.59 26.85 8.57
C SER A 710 19.38 27.74 7.60
N PRO A 711 20.43 28.43 8.07
CA PRO A 711 21.48 28.90 7.19
C PRO A 711 22.11 27.74 6.40
N ASP A 712 22.76 28.06 5.28
CA ASP A 712 23.58 27.12 4.53
C ASP A 712 24.82 26.72 5.35
N HIS A 713 25.08 25.42 5.42
CA HIS A 713 26.28 24.85 6.05
C HIS A 713 27.13 24.14 5.00
N THR A 714 28.40 24.51 4.89
CA THR A 714 29.31 23.93 3.90
C THR A 714 30.22 22.89 4.53
N LEU A 715 30.40 21.76 3.83
CA LEU A 715 31.37 20.73 4.17
C LEU A 715 32.18 20.33 2.94
N GLN A 716 33.40 19.83 3.18
CA GLN A 716 34.30 19.36 2.14
C GLN A 716 34.49 17.85 2.23
N ILE A 717 34.35 17.14 1.10
CA ILE A 717 34.83 15.77 0.95
C ILE A 717 36.20 15.82 0.28
N SER A 718 37.22 15.35 0.99
CA SER A 718 38.59 15.29 0.48
C SER A 718 38.78 14.06 -0.42
N PRO A 719 39.60 14.16 -1.49
CA PRO A 719 40.09 12.97 -2.18
C PRO A 719 40.98 12.13 -1.24
N PRO A 720 41.17 10.83 -1.52
CA PRO A 720 42.03 10.00 -0.70
C PRO A 720 43.46 10.55 -0.64
N ALA A 721 44.06 10.58 0.55
CA ALA A 721 45.38 11.16 0.79
C ALA A 721 46.51 10.32 0.18
N ASP A 722 46.36 9.00 0.22
CA ASP A 722 47.28 8.02 -0.36
C ASP A 722 46.55 6.71 -0.71
N GLU A 723 47.27 5.70 -1.21
CA GLU A 723 46.70 4.41 -1.59
C GLU A 723 46.13 3.62 -0.39
N ASN A 724 46.67 3.80 0.81
CA ASN A 724 46.15 3.12 2.01
C ASN A 724 44.84 3.75 2.47
N ASP A 725 44.75 5.08 2.45
CA ASP A 725 43.51 5.83 2.69
C ASP A 725 42.45 5.51 1.62
N LYS A 726 42.87 5.40 0.36
CA LYS A 726 41.99 4.95 -0.73
C LYS A 726 41.45 3.54 -0.46
N ALA A 727 42.32 2.58 -0.13
CA ALA A 727 41.91 1.20 0.11
C ALA A 727 40.93 1.08 1.30
N ALA A 728 41.19 1.81 2.38
CA ALA A 728 40.30 1.86 3.54
C ALA A 728 38.96 2.54 3.21
N GLY A 729 38.99 3.68 2.49
CA GLY A 729 37.77 4.41 2.10
C GLY A 729 36.89 3.62 1.12
N ASP A 730 37.49 2.95 0.14
CA ASP A 730 36.75 2.13 -0.83
C ASP A 730 35.94 1.00 -0.15
N LEU A 731 36.39 0.50 1.01
CA LEU A 731 35.67 -0.51 1.79
C LEU A 731 34.38 0.04 2.44
N LEU A 732 34.18 1.35 2.49
CA LEU A 732 32.95 2.00 2.98
C LEU A 732 32.11 2.64 1.87
N MET A 733 32.60 2.66 0.64
CA MET A 733 31.96 3.29 -0.53
C MET A 733 31.12 2.31 -1.36
N GLY A 734 30.76 1.16 -0.80
CA GLY A 734 29.83 0.22 -1.42
C GLY A 734 28.41 0.38 -0.89
N GLU A 735 27.42 -0.02 -1.71
CA GLU A 735 26.00 0.06 -1.37
C GLU A 735 25.64 -0.69 -0.09
N GLN A 736 26.07 -1.95 0.03
CA GLN A 736 25.78 -2.75 1.24
C GLN A 736 26.39 -2.15 2.50
N GLN A 737 27.55 -1.50 2.39
CA GLN A 737 28.22 -0.84 3.50
C GLN A 737 27.49 0.43 3.91
N GLY A 738 27.00 1.21 2.95
CA GLY A 738 26.10 2.34 3.21
C GLY A 738 24.84 1.91 3.97
N ILE A 739 24.19 0.83 3.51
CA ILE A 739 23.03 0.22 4.21
C ILE A 739 23.41 -0.20 5.63
N LEU A 740 24.52 -0.91 5.81
CA LEU A 740 24.97 -1.37 7.13
C LEU A 740 25.27 -0.20 8.07
N LEU A 741 25.85 0.90 7.58
CA LEU A 741 26.10 2.10 8.37
C LEU A 741 24.78 2.77 8.80
N THR A 742 23.80 2.88 7.90
CA THR A 742 22.49 3.45 8.23
C THR A 742 21.71 2.60 9.24
N LEU A 743 21.80 1.27 9.15
CA LEU A 743 21.12 0.33 10.05
C LEU A 743 21.89 0.05 11.36
N LEU A 744 23.11 0.57 11.45
CA LEU A 744 24.09 0.27 12.51
C LEU A 744 24.34 -1.25 12.62
N GLY A 745 24.49 -1.89 11.46
CA GLY A 745 24.75 -3.31 11.20
C GLY A 745 23.50 -4.14 10.86
N SER A 746 23.70 -5.37 10.38
CA SER A 746 22.62 -6.34 10.05
C SER A 746 23.21 -7.75 9.84
N ASP A 747 22.45 -8.79 10.19
CA ASP A 747 22.80 -10.20 9.90
C ASP A 747 22.15 -10.74 8.63
N ALA A 748 21.44 -9.88 7.89
CA ALA A 748 20.73 -10.27 6.68
C ALA A 748 21.70 -10.91 5.64
N PRO A 749 21.44 -12.13 5.14
CA PRO A 749 22.35 -12.83 4.23
C PRO A 749 22.72 -12.04 2.97
N GLN A 750 21.80 -11.22 2.47
CA GLN A 750 22.04 -10.35 1.30
C GLN A 750 23.08 -9.25 1.56
N LEU A 751 23.35 -8.89 2.82
CA LEU A 751 24.36 -7.89 3.22
C LEU A 751 25.71 -8.51 3.61
N ALA A 752 25.91 -9.80 3.32
CA ALA A 752 27.13 -10.52 3.72
C ALA A 752 28.40 -9.93 3.11
N ALA A 753 28.35 -9.40 1.87
CA ALA A 753 29.52 -8.78 1.24
C ALA A 753 29.89 -7.45 1.92
N GLY A 754 28.89 -6.65 2.29
CA GLY A 754 29.11 -5.44 3.08
C GLY A 754 29.71 -5.75 4.45
N ASN A 755 29.20 -6.78 5.14
CA ASN A 755 29.76 -7.23 6.42
C ASN A 755 31.23 -7.68 6.27
N ALA A 756 31.54 -8.43 5.20
CA ALA A 756 32.91 -8.84 4.90
C ALA A 756 33.84 -7.65 4.66
N ALA A 757 33.36 -6.58 4.02
CA ALA A 757 34.15 -5.36 3.84
C ALA A 757 34.39 -4.59 5.16
N LEU A 758 33.40 -4.54 6.05
CA LEU A 758 33.58 -3.97 7.40
C LEU A 758 34.61 -4.79 8.21
N ASP A 759 34.53 -6.12 8.13
CA ASP A 759 35.49 -7.02 8.78
C ASP A 759 36.89 -6.84 8.20
N GLN A 760 37.00 -6.69 6.87
CA GLN A 760 38.26 -6.42 6.20
C GLN A 760 38.85 -5.07 6.63
N LEU A 761 38.04 -4.02 6.76
CA LEU A 761 38.51 -2.70 7.22
C LEU A 761 39.09 -2.79 8.63
N ILE A 762 38.43 -3.53 9.52
CA ILE A 762 38.89 -3.73 10.90
C ILE A 762 40.19 -4.56 10.94
N ALA A 763 40.31 -5.59 10.10
CA ALA A 763 41.44 -6.51 10.11
C ALA A 763 42.69 -5.95 9.43
N ASP A 764 42.53 -5.36 8.25
CA ASP A 764 43.65 -4.92 7.40
C ASP A 764 44.07 -3.48 7.70
N HIS A 765 43.14 -2.64 8.19
CA HIS A 765 43.38 -1.23 8.50
C HIS A 765 42.98 -0.83 9.93
N PRO A 766 43.38 -1.58 10.99
CA PRO A 766 42.87 -1.40 12.35
C PRO A 766 43.18 -0.03 12.97
N GLY A 767 44.27 0.62 12.54
CA GLY A 767 44.69 1.95 13.01
C GLY A 767 44.22 3.10 12.11
N HIS A 768 43.47 2.82 11.04
CA HIS A 768 42.92 3.85 10.17
C HIS A 768 41.71 4.52 10.86
N PRO A 769 41.54 5.85 10.77
CA PRO A 769 40.41 6.55 11.40
C PRO A 769 39.04 5.98 11.02
N LEU A 770 38.90 5.49 9.77
CA LEU A 770 37.65 4.91 9.27
C LEU A 770 37.24 3.60 9.95
N ALA A 771 38.18 2.85 10.53
CA ALA A 771 37.87 1.59 11.20
C ALA A 771 36.90 1.78 12.37
N VAL A 772 36.86 2.96 12.99
CA VAL A 772 35.94 3.27 14.10
C VAL A 772 34.47 3.07 13.71
N TYR A 773 34.09 3.40 12.48
CA TYR A 773 32.71 3.30 12.02
C TYR A 773 32.29 1.85 11.74
N ALA A 774 33.20 1.04 11.20
CA ALA A 774 32.98 -0.41 11.05
C ALA A 774 32.84 -1.07 12.43
N ARG A 775 33.68 -0.72 13.40
CA ARG A 775 33.57 -1.21 14.79
C ARG A 775 32.26 -0.81 15.43
N MET A 776 31.82 0.44 15.24
CA MET A 776 30.53 0.92 15.75
C MET A 776 29.35 0.12 15.20
N ALA A 777 29.30 -0.11 13.89
CA ALA A 777 28.23 -0.88 13.25
C ALA A 777 28.24 -2.35 13.72
N LYS A 778 29.42 -3.00 13.72
CA LYS A 778 29.56 -4.40 14.16
C LYS A 778 29.22 -4.56 15.65
N GLY A 779 29.75 -3.69 16.50
CA GLY A 779 29.53 -3.72 17.94
C GLY A 779 28.07 -3.45 18.33
N THR A 780 27.42 -2.52 17.64
CA THR A 780 25.98 -2.24 17.85
C THR A 780 25.14 -3.46 17.50
N ASN A 781 25.34 -4.03 16.31
CA ASN A 781 24.57 -5.19 15.86
C ASN A 781 24.82 -6.44 16.72
N ALA A 782 26.06 -6.69 17.14
CA ALA A 782 26.40 -7.77 18.06
C ALA A 782 25.66 -7.64 19.40
N GLY A 783 25.58 -6.42 19.95
CA GLY A 783 24.98 -6.16 21.26
C GLY A 783 23.46 -6.28 21.33
N ARG A 784 22.77 -6.32 20.19
CA ARG A 784 21.31 -6.51 20.10
C ARG A 784 20.93 -7.96 19.74
N HIS A 785 19.67 -8.30 20.00
CA HIS A 785 19.05 -9.46 19.36
C HIS A 785 18.90 -9.19 17.86
N PHE A 786 18.83 -10.25 17.06
CA PHE A 786 18.48 -10.13 15.65
C PHE A 786 17.42 -11.16 15.28
N LEU A 787 16.29 -10.67 14.80
CA LEU A 787 15.15 -11.45 14.35
C LEU A 787 15.33 -11.84 12.88
N THR A 788 15.29 -13.15 12.61
CA THR A 788 15.31 -13.68 11.25
C THR A 788 14.03 -14.43 10.99
N LEU A 789 13.33 -14.08 9.92
CA LEU A 789 12.12 -14.76 9.51
C LEU A 789 12.47 -15.96 8.63
N THR A 790 12.16 -17.17 9.09
CA THR A 790 12.39 -18.41 8.35
C THR A 790 11.07 -19.11 8.03
N ALA A 791 11.12 -20.14 7.18
CA ALA A 791 9.95 -20.99 6.93
C ALA A 791 9.39 -21.66 8.19
N GLY A 792 10.18 -21.76 9.27
CA GLY A 792 9.76 -22.31 10.57
C GLY A 792 9.21 -21.26 11.55
N GLY A 793 9.23 -19.98 11.20
CA GLY A 793 8.84 -18.86 12.07
C GLY A 793 10.00 -17.90 12.37
N VAL A 794 9.80 -17.03 13.35
CA VAL A 794 10.81 -16.06 13.80
C VAL A 794 11.88 -16.78 14.60
N GLU A 795 13.11 -16.78 14.11
CA GLU A 795 14.32 -17.19 14.84
C GLU A 795 15.00 -15.97 15.47
N VAL A 796 15.51 -16.12 16.69
CA VAL A 796 16.17 -15.04 17.42
C VAL A 796 17.65 -15.38 17.61
N ARG A 797 18.56 -14.59 17.02
CA ARG A 797 19.96 -14.57 17.46
C ARG A 797 20.06 -13.81 18.78
N THR A 798 20.64 -14.43 19.81
CA THR A 798 20.96 -13.75 21.07
C THR A 798 22.10 -12.76 20.88
N ALA A 799 22.12 -11.69 21.68
CA ALA A 799 23.23 -10.74 21.68
C ALA A 799 24.58 -11.45 21.91
N ASP A 800 25.59 -11.10 21.10
CA ASP A 800 26.99 -11.44 21.31
C ASP A 800 27.65 -10.30 22.09
N THR A 801 27.60 -10.43 23.42
CA THR A 801 28.06 -9.39 24.33
C THR A 801 29.57 -9.19 24.28
N ASP A 802 30.34 -10.26 24.05
CA ASP A 802 31.80 -10.18 24.02
C ASP A 802 32.27 -9.34 22.83
N THR A 803 31.76 -9.65 21.62
CA THR A 803 32.04 -8.84 20.43
C THR A 803 31.53 -7.41 20.59
N SER A 804 30.33 -7.22 21.17
CA SER A 804 29.79 -5.88 21.38
C SER A 804 30.66 -5.02 22.30
N ILE A 805 31.08 -5.58 23.44
CA ILE A 805 31.94 -4.89 24.41
C ILE A 805 33.29 -4.56 23.78
N GLU A 806 33.93 -5.49 23.09
CA GLU A 806 35.22 -5.27 22.44
C GLU A 806 35.15 -4.13 21.41
N GLN A 807 34.19 -4.22 20.49
CA GLN A 807 34.12 -3.26 19.38
C GLN A 807 33.66 -1.88 19.85
N LEU A 808 32.62 -1.78 20.68
CA LEU A 808 32.13 -0.49 21.18
C LEU A 808 33.10 0.14 22.19
N GLY A 809 33.76 -0.67 23.03
CA GLY A 809 34.81 -0.19 23.93
C GLY A 809 35.95 0.49 23.16
N THR A 810 36.42 -0.15 22.09
CA THR A 810 37.45 0.44 21.20
C THR A 810 36.98 1.76 20.58
N VAL A 811 35.71 1.87 20.17
CA VAL A 811 35.14 3.14 19.65
C VAL A 811 35.19 4.24 20.69
N VAL A 812 34.81 3.94 21.93
CA VAL A 812 34.83 4.90 23.05
C VAL A 812 36.26 5.33 23.36
N GLU A 813 37.20 4.38 23.45
CA GLU A 813 38.62 4.66 23.72
C GLU A 813 39.22 5.58 22.65
N ILE A 814 39.03 5.28 21.36
CA ILE A 814 39.55 6.10 20.26
C ILE A 814 38.92 7.49 20.28
N THR A 815 37.60 7.59 20.48
CA THR A 815 36.89 8.88 20.42
C THR A 815 37.21 9.79 21.61
N LEU A 816 37.60 9.22 22.76
CA LEU A 816 37.99 9.97 23.96
C LEU A 816 39.48 10.29 24.02
N ASP A 817 40.31 9.67 23.18
CA ASP A 817 41.75 9.93 23.14
C ASP A 817 42.02 11.32 22.51
N PRO A 818 42.52 12.30 23.28
CA PRO A 818 42.78 13.65 22.78
C PRO A 818 43.97 13.72 21.82
N THR A 819 44.71 12.63 21.62
CA THR A 819 45.87 12.56 20.72
C THR A 819 45.51 12.18 19.29
N THR A 820 44.24 11.85 19.03
CA THR A 820 43.72 11.50 17.71
C THR A 820 42.54 12.40 17.33
N ASP A 821 42.43 12.70 16.03
CA ASP A 821 41.25 13.36 15.46
C ASP A 821 40.20 12.33 14.96
N ALA A 822 40.47 11.03 15.17
CA ALA A 822 39.55 9.94 14.84
C ALA A 822 38.47 9.76 15.90
N GLY A 823 37.25 9.42 15.48
CA GLY A 823 36.14 9.17 16.38
C GLY A 823 34.79 9.56 15.79
N VAL A 824 33.74 9.26 16.54
CA VAL A 824 32.36 9.62 16.21
C VAL A 824 31.97 10.97 16.82
N ASP A 825 30.90 11.59 16.32
CA ASP A 825 30.38 12.84 16.91
C ASP A 825 29.88 12.63 18.35
N ASN A 826 29.70 13.73 19.08
CA ASN A 826 29.33 13.69 20.50
C ASN A 826 27.97 13.00 20.74
N ILE A 827 26.96 13.20 19.89
CA ILE A 827 25.65 12.55 20.09
C ILE A 827 25.78 11.04 19.85
N THR A 828 26.50 10.64 18.80
CA THR A 828 26.81 9.23 18.51
C THR A 828 27.66 8.58 19.59
N LEU A 829 28.60 9.30 20.19
CA LEU A 829 29.41 8.83 21.33
C LEU A 829 28.54 8.53 22.54
N ASN A 830 27.62 9.44 22.91
CA ASN A 830 26.68 9.22 24.01
C ASN A 830 25.89 7.92 23.78
N GLU A 831 25.28 7.77 22.61
CA GLU A 831 24.51 6.56 22.30
C GLU A 831 25.37 5.29 22.30
N THR A 832 26.59 5.37 21.78
CA THR A 832 27.57 4.27 21.80
C THR A 832 27.91 3.83 23.22
N MET A 833 28.15 4.77 24.14
CA MET A 833 28.45 4.46 25.55
C MET A 833 27.24 3.84 26.26
N ARG A 834 26.01 4.31 25.99
CA ARG A 834 24.80 3.68 26.55
C ARG A 834 24.61 2.26 26.01
N ARG A 835 24.90 2.01 24.74
CA ARG A 835 24.88 0.65 24.15
C ARG A 835 25.95 -0.25 24.77
N LEU A 836 27.16 0.27 24.98
CA LEU A 836 28.23 -0.45 25.68
C LEU A 836 27.82 -0.82 27.11
N ALA A 837 27.19 0.10 27.86
CA ALA A 837 26.66 -0.19 29.18
C ALA A 837 25.58 -1.30 29.15
N ARG A 838 24.67 -1.27 28.17
CA ARG A 838 23.68 -2.35 27.95
C ARG A 838 24.35 -3.68 27.62
N ALA A 839 25.44 -3.69 26.84
CA ALA A 839 26.19 -4.89 26.52
C ALA A 839 26.84 -5.50 27.79
N HIS A 840 27.45 -4.68 28.64
CA HIS A 840 27.97 -5.13 29.95
C HIS A 840 26.88 -5.70 30.86
N ALA A 841 25.73 -5.02 30.97
CA ALA A 841 24.62 -5.50 31.77
C ALA A 841 24.09 -6.85 31.26
N ARG A 842 23.93 -7.00 29.93
CA ARG A 842 23.55 -8.28 29.30
C ARG A 842 24.58 -9.40 29.53
N ALA A 843 25.86 -9.05 29.66
CA ALA A 843 26.92 -9.97 30.06
C ALA A 843 26.91 -10.33 31.56
N GLY A 844 26.00 -9.75 32.35
CA GLY A 844 25.92 -9.93 33.79
C GLY A 844 26.85 -9.04 34.61
N ASP A 845 27.46 -8.01 34.00
CA ASP A 845 28.38 -7.08 34.65
C ASP A 845 27.76 -5.68 34.80
N LEU A 846 26.75 -5.57 35.66
CA LEU A 846 26.12 -4.28 36.00
C LEU A 846 27.12 -3.26 36.55
N LYS A 847 28.19 -3.72 37.21
CA LYS A 847 29.21 -2.83 37.76
C LYS A 847 29.96 -2.11 36.65
N GLN A 848 30.35 -2.81 35.59
CA GLN A 848 30.98 -2.15 34.44
C GLN A 848 29.98 -1.30 33.66
N ALA A 849 28.71 -1.71 33.58
CA ALA A 849 27.67 -0.86 33.00
C ALA A 849 27.57 0.50 33.72
N ASP A 850 27.56 0.48 35.05
CA ASP A 850 27.57 1.70 35.89
C ASP A 850 28.81 2.56 35.65
N ILE A 851 30.00 1.95 35.55
CA ILE A 851 31.26 2.66 35.26
C ILE A 851 31.22 3.37 33.91
N VAL A 852 30.68 2.71 32.87
CA VAL A 852 30.56 3.31 31.54
C VAL A 852 29.59 4.50 31.57
N LEU A 853 28.50 4.43 32.33
CA LEU A 853 27.54 5.53 32.48
C LEU A 853 28.12 6.70 33.29
N ASP A 854 28.94 6.45 34.30
CA ASP A 854 29.66 7.50 35.02
C ASP A 854 30.69 8.18 34.09
N LEU A 855 31.47 7.38 33.35
CA LEU A 855 32.42 7.88 32.34
C LEU A 855 31.72 8.71 31.26
N LEU A 856 30.50 8.34 30.86
CA LEU A 856 29.70 9.13 29.92
C LEU A 856 29.45 10.53 30.47
N VAL A 857 28.99 10.67 31.71
CA VAL A 857 28.71 11.99 32.29
C VAL A 857 30.00 12.80 32.47
N ASP A 858 31.07 12.14 32.93
CA ASP A 858 32.37 12.79 33.16
C ASP A 858 33.01 13.27 31.85
N ALA A 859 33.00 12.45 30.80
CA ALA A 859 33.56 12.82 29.49
C ALA A 859 32.89 14.06 28.88
N PHE A 860 31.57 14.21 29.02
CA PHE A 860 30.86 15.38 28.50
C PHE A 860 31.02 16.60 29.41
N ARG A 861 31.21 16.40 30.72
CA ARG A 861 31.61 17.47 31.63
C ARG A 861 32.99 18.00 31.26
N ASP A 862 33.94 17.13 30.95
CA ASP A 862 35.31 17.49 30.55
C ASP A 862 35.36 18.19 29.18
N LYS A 863 34.40 17.87 28.30
CA LYS A 863 34.16 18.58 27.02
C LYS A 863 33.48 19.95 27.19
N ASP A 864 33.15 20.36 28.41
CA ASP A 864 32.51 21.65 28.74
C ASP A 864 31.23 21.94 27.94
N VAL A 865 30.37 20.92 27.77
CA VAL A 865 29.07 21.09 27.10
C VAL A 865 28.14 21.99 27.92
N PRO A 866 27.17 22.69 27.30
CA PRO A 866 26.26 23.57 28.03
C PRO A 866 25.53 22.87 29.18
N ALA A 867 25.35 23.55 30.31
CA ALA A 867 24.75 22.96 31.51
C ALA A 867 23.39 22.24 31.29
N PRO A 868 22.45 22.76 30.47
CA PRO A 868 21.22 22.04 30.14
C PRO A 868 21.50 20.73 29.38
N VAL A 869 22.47 20.72 28.45
CA VAL A 869 22.86 19.52 27.70
C VAL A 869 23.47 18.48 28.64
N LEU A 870 24.36 18.91 29.54
CA LEU A 870 24.95 18.01 30.54
C LEU A 870 23.87 17.41 31.46
N ALA A 871 22.86 18.19 31.84
CA ALA A 871 21.73 17.71 32.64
C ALA A 871 20.92 16.63 31.88
N THR A 872 20.63 16.84 30.59
CA THR A 872 19.97 15.83 29.75
C THR A 872 20.82 14.55 29.62
N ILE A 873 22.14 14.66 29.44
CA ILE A 873 23.03 13.49 29.37
C ILE A 873 23.03 12.72 30.69
N ALA A 874 23.07 13.43 31.83
CA ALA A 874 22.98 12.81 33.14
C ALA A 874 21.64 12.10 33.36
N GLU A 875 20.52 12.71 32.95
CA GLU A 875 19.20 12.10 33.01
C GLU A 875 19.11 10.85 32.12
N GLN A 876 19.66 10.89 30.91
CA GLN A 876 19.72 9.75 30.00
C GLN A 876 20.56 8.60 30.58
N ALA A 877 21.69 8.92 31.21
CA ALA A 877 22.53 7.93 31.88
C ALA A 877 21.78 7.28 33.05
N GLU A 878 21.09 8.06 33.88
CA GLU A 878 20.36 7.54 35.03
C GLU A 878 19.09 6.76 34.63
N THR A 879 18.40 7.19 33.58
CA THR A 879 17.29 6.44 32.98
C THR A 879 17.78 5.09 32.47
N THR A 880 18.91 5.08 31.75
CA THR A 880 19.52 3.84 31.29
C THR A 880 19.91 2.96 32.47
N ARG A 881 20.54 3.52 33.52
CA ARG A 881 20.90 2.80 34.75
C ARG A 881 19.68 2.12 35.36
N THR A 882 18.60 2.87 35.59
CA THR A 882 17.36 2.36 36.17
C THR A 882 16.82 1.18 35.36
N GLN A 883 16.71 1.33 34.04
CA GLN A 883 16.25 0.26 33.14
C GLN A 883 17.13 -1.00 33.21
N LEU A 884 18.45 -0.85 33.35
CA LEU A 884 19.36 -1.98 33.46
C LEU A 884 19.20 -2.74 34.77
N HIS A 885 19.00 -2.04 35.88
CA HIS A 885 18.82 -2.66 37.20
C HIS A 885 17.42 -3.25 37.40
N ASP A 886 16.38 -2.70 36.76
CA ASP A 886 15.01 -3.26 36.80
C ASP A 886 14.88 -4.58 36.02
N HIS A 887 15.76 -4.81 35.05
CA HIS A 887 15.76 -6.01 34.19
C HIS A 887 16.73 -7.11 34.61
N ALA A 888 17.59 -6.85 35.61
CA ALA A 888 18.56 -7.82 36.15
C ALA A 888 17.98 -8.60 37.35
#